data_AF-A0A7W1JRC2-F1
#
_entry.id   AF-A0A7W1JRC2-F1
#
_cell.length_a   1.000
_cell.length_b   1.000
_cell.length_c   1.000
_cell.angle_alpha   90.00
_cell.angle_beta   90.00
_cell.angle_gamma   90.00
#
_symmetry.space_group_name_H-M   'P 1'
#
loop_
_entity.id
_entity.type
_entity.pdbx_description
1 polymer ?
#
loop_
_entity_poly.entity_id
_entity_poly.type
_entity_poly.pdbx_seq_one_letter_code
_entity_poly.pdbx_strand_id
1 'polypeptide(L)'
;MYEDGLEAVLDVQETTVIQGASEDSLADPNRPPLAAVILLPITCMAKSGDFESATIECAGLPQINMVLTHALRESFDGLELNEETLLEAGRLGDDALNPDHVLRRLRELTRGCQGFEVTAKCVLGNFSFQKLAMVRDLKEEAERLTLHDMIAALAGDVEARDSLGGRHVSVEPSALDAVLAENEFMVLDADSSQQVVVHSVASDLDGVIHGPPGCGKSQTIANVIATLVAQGKRVLFVAEKRAALEAVYKRLENTGLAHIALDLHGAAVSQKAVMLKVASTLQKIRHTVDPDDHELHVRFEDRRRRVVDHAQTMHQALQPSGLSPYQIQVGLMETALTATSKTRWRGADLNKLTQEAALEVQDLLKEARGLASLVARIDPSPWTHSNLTDGNQVELALDAAQRLSAQHLPDFLAVLDQLTFETGFRPSTTLGEAERAMTLVAETNEFLTLWAPEIFDVQNAVSALSPASKGRFSIVWATVTNRRFRQSKRQMATLSRAGERTALALLHAALQAAALADRWRELGGSSCRPRGSQIVEDAARARKNVASDLSILTARVSGVAALSLEDLVTTSSALAADDLNAHRIPTVRSLESQIEALGAASILIEIRSYKLAWDIWINLFRHAYFASCYDSARVSLPSLAAFKGESHAQFTQEFQILDKERLRVAAARVSREHAERAIEVMNSHADQTLLVRAQAAKRSRHLPLRKLVLQAADVLTAVCPCWMSSPLNVSQLLPADRRYFDFVVFDEASQVLPEDAACSVLRGRRLVVAGDQHQLPPTTFFADGSDDEEEDSPIAGFESLLEQLSSFVDRWSLEWHYRSRDERLIAFSNKHVYANSLTTFPGVGGFDAVFHVYVEAMPRDGEEESNSAEVQRVIDLVLAHAEREISKDELQWGSLGVIAMGIKHANRVQAALDRALEGRRDLDRYFDTNRTEAFFVKNIERVQGDERNHIILTLGYTRGRSGKFNHGLLGPVNGAGGYRRLNVAVTRARESMTLVSAITFRDVRVIDPAPTPGHKDFGVHLFRLYLEFAESGGIV
;
A
#
# COMPACT_ATOMS: atom_id res chain seq x y z
N MET A 1 63.63 -11.49 53.37
CA MET A 1 64.38 -10.22 53.43
C MET A 1 64.39 -9.59 52.07
N TYR A 2 63.33 -8.83 51.78
CA TYR A 2 63.18 -7.74 50.81
C TYR A 2 61.66 -7.42 50.88
N GLU A 3 61.27 -6.91 52.05
CA GLU A 3 60.07 -6.09 52.22
C GLU A 3 60.52 -4.67 51.87
N ASP A 4 59.98 -4.13 50.77
CA ASP A 4 59.79 -2.69 50.51
C ASP A 4 59.39 -2.57 49.04
N GLY A 5 58.10 -2.77 48.78
CA GLY A 5 57.47 -2.63 47.48
C GLY A 5 56.27 -1.71 47.60
N LEU A 6 56.55 -0.40 47.69
CA LEU A 6 55.72 0.74 47.27
C LEU A 6 54.21 0.45 47.05
N GLU A 7 53.46 0.30 48.14
CA GLU A 7 52.06 0.69 48.18
C GLU A 7 52.01 2.20 48.44
N ALA A 8 52.15 3.00 47.39
CA ALA A 8 51.76 4.40 47.44
C ALA A 8 50.25 4.48 47.21
N VAL A 9 49.49 4.16 48.27
CA VAL A 9 48.09 4.57 48.40
C VAL A 9 48.09 6.09 48.36
N LEU A 10 47.57 6.69 47.29
CA LEU A 10 47.22 8.10 47.26
C LEU A 10 46.14 8.30 48.32
N ASP A 11 46.54 8.83 49.48
CA ASP A 11 45.65 9.28 50.54
C ASP A 11 44.93 10.54 50.04
N VAL A 12 43.74 10.35 49.44
CA VAL A 12 42.94 11.42 48.85
C VAL A 12 42.10 12.08 49.95
N GLN A 13 42.72 12.87 50.83
CA GLN A 13 42.00 13.53 51.93
C GLN A 13 41.29 14.84 51.55
N GLU A 14 41.51 15.40 50.36
CA GLU A 14 40.76 16.57 49.89
C GLU A 14 40.49 16.49 48.38
N THR A 15 39.54 15.64 47.98
CA THR A 15 38.96 15.74 46.63
C THR A 15 37.94 16.87 46.67
N THR A 16 38.28 18.05 46.13
CA THR A 16 37.24 18.99 45.72
C THR A 16 36.59 18.40 44.47
N VAL A 17 35.47 17.69 44.64
CA VAL A 17 34.60 17.33 43.52
C VAL A 17 33.99 18.64 43.01
N ILE A 18 34.67 19.25 42.05
CA ILE A 18 34.05 20.28 41.24
C ILE A 18 33.25 19.50 40.21
N GLN A 19 31.97 19.20 40.53
CA GLN A 19 30.96 19.07 39.49
C GLN A 19 31.20 20.24 38.54
N GLY A 20 31.45 19.96 37.26
CA GLY A 20 31.86 20.97 36.28
C GLY A 20 31.04 22.23 36.52
N ALA A 21 31.72 23.28 36.98
CA ALA A 21 31.16 24.52 37.52
C ALA A 21 29.67 24.41 37.91
N SER A 22 29.36 24.16 39.20
CA SER A 22 28.04 24.54 39.73
C SER A 22 27.70 25.94 39.21
N GLU A 23 26.50 26.12 38.67
CA GLU A 23 26.04 27.34 37.98
C GLU A 23 26.28 28.63 38.79
N ASP A 24 26.32 28.54 40.13
CA ASP A 24 26.71 29.64 41.02
C ASP A 24 28.13 30.19 40.80
N SER A 25 29.01 29.48 40.08
CA SER A 25 30.43 29.83 39.94
C SER A 25 30.81 30.51 38.62
N LEU A 26 29.92 30.45 37.61
CA LEU A 26 30.10 31.12 36.30
C LEU A 26 29.54 32.55 36.29
N ALA A 27 28.83 32.96 37.35
CA ALA A 27 28.19 34.27 37.48
C ALA A 27 29.12 35.39 38.03
N ASP A 28 30.37 35.10 38.39
CA ASP A 28 31.33 36.12 38.84
C ASP A 28 32.34 36.50 37.73
N PRO A 29 32.15 37.61 37.01
CA PRO A 29 33.07 38.07 35.98
C PRO A 29 34.47 38.45 36.48
N ASN A 30 34.71 38.48 37.80
CA ASN A 30 36.01 38.75 38.40
C ASN A 30 36.82 37.49 38.75
N ARG A 31 36.28 36.28 38.56
CA ARG A 31 37.02 35.05 38.87
C ARG A 31 37.98 34.68 37.73
N PRO A 32 39.29 34.46 37.99
CA PRO A 32 40.23 34.11 36.94
C PRO A 32 39.86 32.76 36.31
N PRO A 33 39.86 32.64 34.97
CA PRO A 33 39.55 31.39 34.29
C PRO A 33 40.60 30.32 34.60
N LEU A 34 40.15 29.14 35.01
CA LEU A 34 41.02 28.02 35.35
C LEU A 34 41.06 27.01 34.19
N ALA A 35 42.26 26.56 33.81
CA ALA A 35 42.45 25.51 32.82
C ALA A 35 43.30 24.38 33.41
N ALA A 36 42.85 23.13 33.26
CA ALA A 36 43.66 21.97 33.60
C ALA A 36 44.90 21.92 32.71
N VAL A 37 46.07 21.56 33.27
CA VAL A 37 47.32 21.47 32.50
C VAL A 37 47.50 20.08 31.88
N ILE A 38 47.35 19.05 32.70
CA ILE A 38 47.51 17.64 32.32
C ILE A 38 46.13 17.00 32.38
N LEU A 39 45.77 16.30 31.32
CA LEU A 39 44.53 15.53 31.21
C LEU A 39 44.86 14.06 31.25
N LEU A 40 44.27 13.33 32.18
CA LEU A 40 44.42 11.89 32.31
C LEU A 40 43.04 11.24 32.09
N PRO A 41 42.85 10.45 31.02
CA PRO A 41 41.60 9.74 30.81
C PRO A 41 41.39 8.70 31.91
N ILE A 42 40.20 8.66 32.50
CA ILE A 42 39.83 7.69 33.52
C ILE A 42 38.55 6.93 33.15
N THR A 43 38.43 5.70 33.63
CA THR A 43 37.20 4.90 33.66
C THR A 43 36.70 4.81 35.09
N CYS A 44 35.42 5.09 35.28
CA CYS A 44 34.75 4.99 36.57
C CYS A 44 33.81 3.78 36.52
N MET A 45 34.03 2.79 37.39
CA MET A 45 33.15 1.62 37.52
C MET A 45 32.46 1.66 38.89
N ALA A 46 31.13 1.73 38.90
CA ALA A 46 30.36 1.54 40.13
C ALA A 46 30.23 0.04 40.43
N LYS A 47 30.31 -0.35 41.72
CA LYS A 47 29.96 -1.71 42.11
C LYS A 47 28.43 -1.88 42.03
N SER A 48 27.99 -2.99 41.45
CA SER A 48 26.56 -3.31 41.27
C SER A 48 25.80 -3.17 42.58
N GLY A 49 24.82 -2.26 42.62
CA GLY A 49 23.91 -2.07 43.75
C GLY A 49 24.36 -1.07 44.82
N ASP A 50 25.52 -0.42 44.68
CA ASP A 50 26.00 0.57 45.65
C ASP A 50 26.70 1.76 44.95
N PHE A 51 25.99 2.88 44.83
CA PHE A 51 26.52 4.12 44.22
C PHE A 51 27.51 4.86 45.13
N GLU A 52 27.70 4.43 46.39
CA GLU A 52 28.65 5.06 47.32
C GLU A 52 30.09 4.58 47.11
N SER A 53 30.33 3.54 46.31
CA SER A 53 31.68 3.05 46.02
C SER A 53 31.93 2.88 44.51
N ALA A 54 32.80 3.74 43.96
CA ALA A 54 33.27 3.67 42.59
C ALA A 54 34.78 3.43 42.55
N THR A 55 35.23 2.54 41.67
CA THR A 55 36.65 2.37 41.35
C THR A 55 36.99 3.23 40.15
N ILE A 56 38.02 4.06 40.31
CA ILE A 56 38.59 4.90 39.24
C ILE A 56 39.87 4.23 38.74
N GLU A 57 39.90 3.92 37.45
CA GLU A 57 41.08 3.37 36.77
C GLU A 57 41.54 4.32 35.67
N CYS A 58 42.86 4.39 35.44
CA CYS A 58 43.40 5.16 34.32
C CYS A 58 43.15 4.41 33.01
N ALA A 59 42.48 5.06 32.06
CA ALA A 59 42.02 4.45 30.81
C ALA A 59 42.84 4.85 29.57
N GLY A 60 43.87 5.69 29.74
CA GLY A 60 44.69 6.18 28.63
C GLY A 60 45.97 6.87 29.08
N LEU A 61 46.71 7.38 28.09
CA LEU A 61 47.95 8.12 28.33
C LEU A 61 47.64 9.57 28.74
N PRO A 62 48.46 10.18 29.62
CA PRO A 62 48.34 11.59 29.96
C PRO A 62 48.64 12.48 28.75
N GLN A 63 47.88 13.56 28.61
CA GLN A 63 47.98 14.54 27.53
C GLN A 63 48.09 15.95 28.10
N ILE A 64 48.74 16.86 27.39
CA ILE A 64 48.68 18.29 27.74
C ILE A 64 47.38 18.87 27.22
N ASN A 65 46.73 19.73 28.01
CA ASN A 65 45.51 20.39 27.60
C ASN A 65 45.76 21.27 26.35
N MET A 66 45.15 20.87 25.25
CA MET A 66 45.28 21.54 23.95
C MET A 66 44.68 22.95 23.96
N VAL A 67 43.59 23.19 24.71
CA VAL A 67 42.99 24.52 24.83
C VAL A 67 43.90 25.47 25.60
N LEU A 68 44.59 24.97 26.63
CA LEU A 68 45.61 25.75 27.33
C LEU A 68 46.73 26.16 26.36
N THR A 69 47.20 25.20 25.54
CA THR A 69 48.24 25.47 24.55
C THR A 69 47.80 26.50 23.50
N HIS A 70 46.55 26.41 23.04
CA HIS A 70 45.97 27.37 22.11
C HIS A 70 45.83 28.76 22.74
N ALA A 71 45.28 28.86 23.95
CA ALA A 71 45.12 30.11 24.68
C ALA A 71 46.47 30.78 24.98
N LEU A 72 47.50 30.01 25.32
CA LEU A 72 48.85 30.54 25.52
C LEU A 72 49.45 31.11 24.23
N ARG A 73 49.22 30.45 23.10
CA ARG A 73 49.68 30.94 21.79
C ARG A 73 48.96 32.23 21.38
N GLU A 74 47.64 32.28 21.50
CA GLU A 74 46.83 33.43 21.04
C GLU A 74 46.95 34.64 21.98
N SER A 75 46.99 34.40 23.30
CA SER A 75 46.90 35.48 24.30
C SER A 75 48.26 35.93 24.86
N PHE A 76 49.35 35.19 24.64
CA PHE A 76 50.66 35.48 25.25
C PHE A 76 51.82 35.39 24.23
N ASP A 77 51.88 36.34 23.30
CA ASP A 77 52.99 36.55 22.35
C ASP A 77 53.45 35.29 21.58
N GLY A 78 52.51 34.40 21.24
CA GLY A 78 52.84 33.20 20.45
C GLY A 78 53.59 32.12 21.22
N LEU A 79 53.50 32.07 22.56
CA LEU A 79 54.15 31.05 23.39
C LEU A 79 53.73 29.63 22.98
N GLU A 80 54.60 28.94 22.23
CA GLU A 80 54.36 27.56 21.82
C GLU A 80 54.82 26.57 22.89
N LEU A 81 53.87 25.79 23.42
CA LEU A 81 54.19 24.64 24.26
C LEU A 81 54.37 23.39 23.38
N ASN A 82 55.52 22.76 23.48
CA ASN A 82 55.73 21.43 22.91
C ASN A 82 55.28 20.37 23.92
N GLU A 83 54.19 19.66 23.59
CA GLU A 83 53.63 18.59 24.41
C GLU A 83 54.63 17.46 24.67
N GLU A 84 55.35 16.98 23.64
CA GLU A 84 56.34 15.90 23.80
C GLU A 84 57.40 16.32 24.82
N THR A 85 57.91 17.55 24.73
CA THR A 85 58.95 18.04 25.64
C THR A 85 58.43 18.21 27.08
N LEU A 86 57.18 18.64 27.25
CA LEU A 86 56.55 18.78 28.58
C LEU A 86 56.28 17.43 29.24
N LEU A 87 55.75 16.46 28.50
CA LEU A 87 55.48 15.11 29.00
C LEU A 87 56.78 14.33 29.24
N GLU A 88 57.81 14.50 28.40
CA GLU A 88 59.13 13.91 28.60
C GLU A 88 59.79 14.39 29.89
N ALA A 89 59.64 15.66 30.26
CA ALA A 89 60.19 16.21 31.49
C ALA A 89 59.66 15.49 32.75
N GLY A 90 58.46 14.93 32.69
CA GLY A 90 57.82 14.20 33.78
C GLY A 90 57.93 12.67 33.71
N ARG A 91 58.61 12.09 32.72
CA ARG A 91 58.53 10.66 32.46
C ARG A 91 59.37 9.82 33.45
N LEU A 92 58.74 8.84 34.12
CA LEU A 92 59.38 7.91 35.06
C LEU A 92 59.47 6.46 34.54
N GLY A 93 58.91 6.15 33.37
CA GLY A 93 58.87 4.80 32.77
C GLY A 93 57.99 4.73 31.51
N ASP A 94 57.58 3.52 31.10
CA ASP A 94 56.78 3.30 29.88
C ASP A 94 55.36 3.90 29.99
N ASP A 95 54.74 3.94 31.18
CA ASP A 95 53.37 4.49 31.41
C ASP A 95 53.24 5.46 32.62
N ALA A 96 54.30 5.71 33.39
CA ALA A 96 54.25 6.55 34.60
C ALA A 96 54.74 7.99 34.34
N LEU A 97 53.90 8.98 34.67
CA LEU A 97 54.20 10.41 34.60
C LEU A 97 54.24 11.01 36.01
N ASN A 98 55.26 11.81 36.31
CA ASN A 98 55.33 12.68 37.48
C ASN A 98 54.77 14.08 37.13
N PRO A 99 53.55 14.44 37.61
CA PRO A 99 52.93 15.72 37.30
C PRO A 99 53.75 16.92 37.77
N ASP A 100 54.47 16.81 38.89
CA ASP A 100 55.21 17.94 39.48
C ASP A 100 56.34 18.43 38.58
N HIS A 101 56.98 17.52 37.85
CA HIS A 101 58.03 17.87 36.90
C HIS A 101 57.48 18.61 35.69
N VAL A 102 56.32 18.19 35.18
CA VAL A 102 55.61 18.86 34.09
C VAL A 102 55.18 20.26 34.52
N LEU A 103 54.55 20.39 35.70
CA LEU A 103 54.10 21.67 36.24
C LEU A 103 55.26 22.62 36.51
N ARG A 104 56.40 22.12 37.02
CA ARG A 104 57.62 22.93 37.21
C ARG A 104 58.14 23.46 35.89
N ARG A 105 58.21 22.62 34.86
CA ARG A 105 58.66 23.03 33.53
C ARG A 105 57.71 24.07 32.91
N LEU A 106 56.41 23.90 33.10
CA LEU A 106 55.44 24.89 32.64
C LEU A 106 55.63 26.25 33.34
N ARG A 107 55.84 26.27 34.67
CA ARG A 107 56.13 27.51 35.42
C ARG A 107 57.36 28.25 34.92
N GLU A 108 58.39 27.52 34.48
CA GLU A 108 59.58 28.12 33.88
C GLU A 108 59.27 28.79 32.54
N LEU A 109 58.47 28.13 31.69
CA LEU A 109 58.08 28.62 30.38
C LEU A 109 57.12 29.82 30.46
N THR A 110 56.23 29.84 31.44
CA THR A 110 55.21 30.89 31.59
C THR A 110 55.61 32.01 32.54
N ARG A 111 56.87 32.08 32.98
CA ARG A 111 57.35 33.06 33.98
C ARG A 111 57.20 34.53 33.51
N GLY A 112 57.16 34.76 32.20
CA GLY A 112 56.95 36.08 31.59
C GLY A 112 55.49 36.42 31.28
N CYS A 113 54.55 35.49 31.46
CA CYS A 113 53.14 35.68 31.13
C CYS A 113 52.42 36.44 32.27
N GLN A 114 52.13 37.73 32.06
CA GLN A 114 51.52 38.58 33.09
C GLN A 114 50.09 38.11 33.39
N GLY A 115 49.77 37.86 34.66
CA GLY A 115 48.45 37.36 35.07
C GLY A 115 48.23 35.85 34.92
N PHE A 116 49.28 35.08 34.60
CA PHE A 116 49.22 33.62 34.49
C PHE A 116 49.89 32.92 35.68
N GLU A 117 49.18 32.01 36.35
CA GLU A 117 49.68 31.26 37.50
C GLU A 117 49.43 29.75 37.32
N VAL A 118 50.40 28.92 37.73
CA VAL A 118 50.29 27.46 37.68
C VAL A 118 50.21 26.88 39.09
N THR A 119 49.01 26.45 39.49
CA THR A 119 48.75 25.79 40.78
C THR A 119 48.70 24.27 40.63
N ALA A 120 49.18 23.53 41.64
CA ALA A 120 49.02 22.08 41.70
C ALA A 120 47.67 21.74 42.33
N LYS A 121 46.70 21.32 41.51
CA LYS A 121 45.39 20.84 41.94
C LYS A 121 44.99 19.63 41.10
N CYS A 122 44.36 18.65 41.73
CA CYS A 122 43.71 17.55 41.03
C CYS A 122 42.22 17.84 40.94
N VAL A 123 41.65 17.74 39.75
CA VAL A 123 40.22 17.93 39.51
C VAL A 123 39.69 16.77 38.69
N LEU A 124 38.52 16.28 39.06
CA LEU A 124 37.77 15.32 38.27
C LEU A 124 36.63 16.07 37.59
N GLY A 125 36.59 16.03 36.27
CA GLY A 125 35.58 16.74 35.50
C GLY A 125 35.50 16.24 34.07
N ASN A 126 34.44 16.63 33.36
CA ASN A 126 34.28 16.31 31.95
C ASN A 126 35.03 17.35 31.09
N PHE A 127 36.19 16.95 30.56
CA PHE A 127 37.03 17.80 29.73
C PHE A 127 36.90 17.40 28.25
N SER A 128 35.99 18.03 27.52
CA SER A 128 35.77 17.76 26.09
C SER A 128 36.54 18.74 25.20
N PHE A 129 37.81 18.42 24.91
CA PHE A 129 38.62 19.20 23.95
C PHE A 129 38.65 18.58 22.55
N GLN A 130 37.79 17.60 22.34
CA GLN A 130 37.82 16.74 21.17
C GLN A 130 37.54 17.52 19.87
N LYS A 131 36.73 18.60 19.93
CA LYS A 131 36.40 19.45 18.77
C LYS A 131 37.58 20.28 18.26
N LEU A 132 38.64 20.45 19.04
CA LEU A 132 39.80 21.24 18.62
C LEU A 132 40.52 20.64 17.41
N ALA A 133 40.48 19.31 17.23
CA ALA A 133 40.98 18.67 16.02
C ALA A 133 40.20 19.08 14.75
N MET A 134 38.88 19.24 14.86
CA MET A 134 38.04 19.73 13.76
C MET A 134 38.32 21.20 13.47
N VAL A 135 38.45 22.04 14.51
CA VAL A 135 38.84 23.45 14.36
C VAL A 135 40.20 23.58 13.65
N ARG A 136 41.15 22.70 13.98
CA ARG A 136 42.45 22.64 13.33
C ARG A 136 42.33 22.29 11.85
N ASP A 137 41.59 21.24 11.51
CA ASP A 137 41.34 20.86 10.11
C ASP A 137 40.71 22.04 9.33
N LEU A 138 39.68 22.70 9.90
CA LEU A 138 39.02 23.85 9.27
C LEU A 138 39.97 25.05 9.04
N LYS A 139 40.89 25.30 9.98
CA LYS A 139 41.88 26.39 9.87
C LYS A 139 43.02 26.06 8.91
N GLU A 140 43.60 24.87 9.02
CA GLU A 140 44.80 24.46 8.27
C GLU A 140 44.48 24.07 6.81
N GLU A 141 43.26 23.60 6.53
CA GLU A 141 42.85 23.07 5.21
C GLU A 141 41.81 23.93 4.48
N ALA A 142 41.71 25.22 4.83
CA ALA A 142 40.74 26.15 4.26
C ALA A 142 40.73 26.16 2.72
N GLU A 143 41.91 26.18 2.07
CA GLU A 143 42.02 26.16 0.60
C GLU A 143 41.41 24.88 0.01
N ARG A 144 41.70 23.70 0.60
CA ARG A 144 41.16 22.43 0.10
C ARG A 144 39.65 22.31 0.32
N LEU A 145 39.14 22.86 1.42
CA LEU A 145 37.71 22.93 1.70
C LEU A 145 36.97 23.73 0.61
N THR A 146 37.52 24.88 0.20
CA THR A 146 36.92 25.71 -0.86
C THR A 146 36.93 25.05 -2.24
N LEU A 147 37.92 24.19 -2.53
CA LEU A 147 38.02 23.47 -3.81
C LEU A 147 37.18 22.19 -3.86
N HIS A 148 36.44 21.86 -2.79
CA HIS A 148 35.64 20.65 -2.74
C HIS A 148 34.18 20.96 -3.09
N ASP A 149 33.72 20.56 -4.28
CA ASP A 149 32.38 20.85 -4.81
C ASP A 149 31.25 20.62 -3.79
N MET A 150 31.23 19.47 -3.11
CA MET A 150 30.20 19.19 -2.09
C MET A 150 30.24 20.16 -0.90
N ILE A 151 31.44 20.55 -0.44
CA ILE A 151 31.58 21.48 0.70
C ILE A 151 31.24 22.90 0.25
N ALA A 152 31.63 23.30 -0.96
CA ALA A 152 31.22 24.57 -1.56
C ALA A 152 29.69 24.65 -1.70
N ALA A 153 29.04 23.57 -2.17
CA ALA A 153 27.58 23.49 -2.29
C ALA A 153 26.88 23.58 -0.92
N LEU A 154 27.40 22.89 0.10
CA LEU A 154 26.95 23.02 1.50
C LEU A 154 27.16 24.45 2.02
N ALA A 155 28.24 25.12 1.64
CA ALA A 155 28.50 26.52 1.99
C ALA A 155 27.63 27.54 1.23
N GLY A 156 26.82 27.09 0.27
CA GLY A 156 25.89 27.95 -0.49
C GLY A 156 26.33 28.34 -1.89
N ASP A 157 27.42 27.76 -2.41
CA ASP A 157 27.88 28.02 -3.77
C ASP A 157 26.88 27.49 -4.81
N VAL A 158 26.39 28.38 -5.68
CA VAL A 158 25.33 28.07 -6.65
C VAL A 158 25.85 27.22 -7.81
N GLU A 159 27.06 27.49 -8.30
CA GLU A 159 27.65 26.73 -9.42
C GLU A 159 27.94 25.29 -9.00
N ALA A 160 28.42 25.09 -7.78
CA ALA A 160 28.63 23.77 -7.19
C ALA A 160 27.30 23.00 -7.02
N ARG A 161 26.24 23.67 -6.56
CA ARG A 161 24.90 23.06 -6.44
C ARG A 161 24.33 22.65 -7.80
N ASP A 162 24.44 23.49 -8.82
CA ASP A 162 23.95 23.19 -10.17
C ASP A 162 24.72 22.01 -10.80
N SER A 163 26.04 21.96 -10.59
CA SER A 163 26.90 20.85 -11.05
C SER A 163 26.53 19.51 -10.42
N LEU A 164 26.15 19.51 -9.14
CA LEU A 164 25.72 18.32 -8.40
C LEU A 164 24.28 17.92 -8.75
N GLY A 165 23.36 18.88 -8.84
CA GLY A 165 21.95 18.65 -9.16
C GLY A 165 21.70 18.23 -10.62
N GLY A 166 22.60 18.57 -11.54
CA GLY A 166 22.51 18.13 -12.94
C GLY A 166 22.69 16.62 -13.17
N ARG A 167 22.93 15.82 -12.13
CA ARG A 167 23.20 14.37 -12.20
C ARG A 167 22.03 13.49 -11.72
N HIS A 168 20.81 14.02 -11.76
CA HIS A 168 19.60 13.24 -11.45
C HIS A 168 19.46 12.04 -12.40
N VAL A 169 19.46 10.82 -11.82
CA VAL A 169 19.17 9.59 -12.55
C VAL A 169 17.93 8.94 -11.94
N SER A 170 16.82 8.98 -12.68
CA SER A 170 15.64 8.22 -12.31
C SER A 170 15.87 6.74 -12.62
N VAL A 171 15.89 5.92 -11.58
CA VAL A 171 16.01 4.46 -11.68
C VAL A 171 14.64 3.85 -11.46
N GLU A 172 14.06 3.26 -12.50
CA GLU A 172 12.83 2.49 -12.39
C GLU A 172 13.11 1.19 -11.63
N PRO A 173 12.43 0.90 -10.49
CA PRO A 173 12.78 -0.27 -9.68
C PRO A 173 12.61 -1.60 -10.44
N SER A 174 11.63 -1.69 -11.34
CA SER A 174 11.42 -2.87 -12.18
C SER A 174 12.56 -3.14 -13.17
N ALA A 175 13.36 -2.13 -13.52
CA ALA A 175 14.52 -2.31 -14.39
C ALA A 175 15.66 -3.06 -13.68
N LEU A 176 15.68 -3.04 -12.34
CA LEU A 176 16.67 -3.77 -11.54
C LEU A 176 16.46 -5.28 -11.62
N ASP A 177 15.29 -5.75 -12.07
CA ASP A 177 15.04 -7.17 -12.34
C ASP A 177 15.83 -7.74 -13.52
N ALA A 178 16.39 -6.87 -14.37
CA ALA A 178 17.24 -7.25 -15.49
C ALA A 178 18.74 -7.31 -15.14
N VAL A 179 19.13 -6.92 -13.93
CA VAL A 179 20.53 -7.01 -13.48
C VAL A 179 20.91 -8.48 -13.33
N LEU A 180 22.03 -8.86 -13.94
CA LEU A 180 22.55 -10.22 -13.86
C LEU A 180 22.99 -10.51 -12.42
N ALA A 181 22.76 -11.73 -11.94
CA ALA A 181 23.06 -12.10 -10.56
C ALA A 181 24.56 -11.99 -10.24
N GLU A 182 25.42 -12.19 -11.23
CA GLU A 182 26.86 -11.97 -11.12
C GLU A 182 27.25 -10.51 -10.85
N ASN A 183 26.39 -9.54 -11.12
CA ASN A 183 26.66 -8.12 -10.85
C ASN A 183 25.97 -7.64 -9.57
N GLU A 184 25.28 -8.53 -8.84
CA GLU A 184 24.62 -8.23 -7.58
C GLU A 184 25.47 -8.67 -6.38
N PHE A 185 25.91 -7.71 -5.57
CA PHE A 185 26.78 -7.92 -4.39
C PHE A 185 26.09 -7.61 -3.05
N MET A 186 24.75 -7.48 -3.05
CA MET A 186 23.98 -7.33 -1.82
C MET A 186 24.11 -8.60 -0.96
N VAL A 187 24.32 -8.40 0.34
CA VAL A 187 24.58 -9.49 1.31
C VAL A 187 23.44 -9.66 2.32
N LEU A 188 22.50 -8.73 2.31
CA LEU A 188 21.26 -8.74 3.06
C LEU A 188 20.09 -8.58 2.11
N ASP A 189 18.92 -9.01 2.55
CA ASP A 189 17.66 -8.78 1.85
C ASP A 189 17.48 -7.29 1.53
N ALA A 190 16.81 -6.98 0.43
CA ALA A 190 16.59 -5.61 -0.01
C ALA A 190 15.34 -5.51 -0.87
N ASP A 191 14.39 -4.69 -0.44
CA ASP A 191 13.25 -4.32 -1.26
C ASP A 191 13.65 -3.39 -2.41
N SER A 192 12.70 -3.14 -3.32
CA SER A 192 12.89 -2.33 -4.51
C SER A 192 13.43 -0.92 -4.20
N SER A 193 12.98 -0.27 -3.13
CA SER A 193 13.44 1.07 -2.74
C SER A 193 14.88 1.05 -2.21
N GLN A 194 15.25 0.00 -1.46
CA GLN A 194 16.62 -0.20 -1.01
C GLN A 194 17.57 -0.56 -2.15
N GLN A 195 17.11 -1.37 -3.12
CA GLN A 195 17.90 -1.73 -4.31
C GLN A 195 18.21 -0.51 -5.19
N VAL A 196 17.26 0.42 -5.35
CA VAL A 196 17.48 1.69 -6.05
C VAL A 196 18.62 2.49 -5.40
N VAL A 197 18.65 2.56 -4.06
CA VAL A 197 19.75 3.22 -3.33
C VAL A 197 21.08 2.54 -3.63
N VAL A 198 21.16 1.22 -3.47
CA VAL A 198 22.40 0.46 -3.67
C VAL A 198 22.92 0.65 -5.10
N HIS A 199 22.05 0.56 -6.10
CA HIS A 199 22.40 0.74 -7.51
C HIS A 199 22.85 2.17 -7.84
N SER A 200 22.16 3.17 -7.29
CA SER A 200 22.47 4.58 -7.52
C SER A 200 23.84 4.95 -6.93
N VAL A 201 24.12 4.51 -5.70
CA VAL A 201 25.42 4.73 -5.06
C VAL A 201 26.53 3.96 -5.77
N ALA A 202 26.27 2.72 -6.20
CA ALA A 202 27.20 1.93 -7.03
C ALA A 202 27.51 2.58 -8.39
N SER A 203 26.67 3.51 -8.85
CA SER A 203 26.85 4.29 -10.08
C SER A 203 27.55 5.64 -9.83
N ASP A 204 28.27 5.78 -8.70
CA ASP A 204 29.04 6.98 -8.33
C ASP A 204 28.19 8.26 -8.14
N LEU A 205 26.92 8.11 -7.76
CA LEU A 205 26.01 9.23 -7.42
C LEU A 205 26.10 9.64 -5.95
N ASP A 206 25.99 10.95 -5.73
CA ASP A 206 25.78 11.57 -4.42
C ASP A 206 24.27 11.56 -4.10
N GLY A 207 23.88 11.45 -2.83
CA GLY A 207 22.44 11.46 -2.53
C GLY A 207 22.04 11.29 -1.07
N VAL A 208 20.75 11.48 -0.84
CA VAL A 208 20.10 11.39 0.47
C VAL A 208 19.22 10.16 0.52
N ILE A 209 19.52 9.24 1.44
CA ILE A 209 18.65 8.12 1.81
C ILE A 209 17.68 8.61 2.88
N HIS A 210 16.46 8.93 2.47
CA HIS A 210 15.38 9.27 3.38
C HIS A 210 14.72 7.98 3.89
N GLY A 211 15.05 7.57 5.11
CA GLY A 211 14.56 6.32 5.68
C GLY A 211 13.80 6.53 6.99
N PRO A 212 12.46 6.49 6.96
CA PRO A 212 11.66 6.50 8.19
C PRO A 212 12.01 5.35 9.16
N PRO A 213 11.52 5.40 10.42
CA PRO A 213 11.82 4.37 11.41
C PRO A 213 11.36 3.00 10.92
N GLY A 214 12.21 1.99 11.04
CA GLY A 214 11.87 0.61 10.65
C GLY A 214 11.95 0.29 9.16
N CYS A 215 12.43 1.21 8.31
CA CYS A 215 12.55 0.98 6.86
C CYS A 215 13.88 0.36 6.40
N GLY A 216 14.72 -0.12 7.33
CA GLY A 216 15.95 -0.82 6.98
C GLY A 216 17.14 0.07 6.56
N LYS A 217 17.26 1.31 7.07
CA LYS A 217 18.41 2.20 6.79
C LYS A 217 19.78 1.51 6.97
N SER A 218 20.04 0.94 8.16
CA SER A 218 21.31 0.27 8.46
C SER A 218 21.55 -0.98 7.63
N GLN A 219 20.48 -1.66 7.18
CA GLN A 219 20.56 -2.77 6.23
C GLN A 219 20.95 -2.28 4.83
N THR A 220 20.33 -1.19 4.36
CA THR A 220 20.66 -0.53 3.10
C THR A 220 22.12 -0.07 3.09
N ILE A 221 22.58 0.58 4.16
CA ILE A 221 23.97 1.02 4.30
C ILE A 221 24.95 -0.15 4.27
N ALA A 222 24.64 -1.26 4.96
CA ALA A 222 25.49 -2.46 4.92
C ALA A 222 25.59 -3.05 3.50
N ASN A 223 24.48 -3.09 2.76
CA ASN A 223 24.46 -3.51 1.35
C ASN A 223 25.23 -2.54 0.43
N VAL A 224 25.12 -1.22 0.67
CA VAL A 224 25.92 -0.20 -0.03
C VAL A 224 27.42 -0.44 0.22
N ILE A 225 27.84 -0.61 1.47
CA ILE A 225 29.24 -0.87 1.82
C ILE A 225 29.74 -2.15 1.14
N ALA A 226 28.99 -3.25 1.23
CA ALA A 226 29.39 -4.52 0.61
C ALA A 226 29.54 -4.39 -0.91
N THR A 227 28.61 -3.70 -1.58
CA THR A 227 28.63 -3.48 -3.03
C THR A 227 29.80 -2.59 -3.45
N LEU A 228 30.03 -1.47 -2.74
CA LEU A 228 31.15 -0.57 -3.00
C LEU A 228 32.50 -1.27 -2.81
N VAL A 229 32.64 -2.08 -1.76
CA VAL A 229 33.86 -2.85 -1.50
C VAL A 229 34.11 -3.89 -2.59
N ALA A 230 33.08 -4.59 -3.07
CA ALA A 230 33.20 -5.49 -4.21
C ALA A 230 33.63 -4.76 -5.49
N GLN A 231 33.23 -3.51 -5.68
CA GLN A 231 33.70 -2.65 -6.77
C GLN A 231 35.08 -2.01 -6.50
N GLY A 232 35.77 -2.39 -5.42
CA GLY A 232 37.08 -1.89 -5.05
C GLY A 232 37.10 -0.44 -4.53
N LYS A 233 35.95 0.10 -4.11
CA LYS A 233 35.80 1.45 -3.55
C LYS A 233 36.06 1.45 -2.04
N ARG A 234 36.61 2.55 -1.54
CA ARG A 234 36.89 2.77 -0.11
C ARG A 234 35.82 3.66 0.51
N VAL A 235 35.36 3.29 1.71
CA VAL A 235 34.22 3.91 2.38
C VAL A 235 34.63 4.42 3.76
N LEU A 236 34.28 5.67 4.06
CA LEU A 236 34.27 6.22 5.41
C LEU A 236 32.82 6.27 5.90
N PHE A 237 32.45 5.38 6.81
CA PHE A 237 31.13 5.36 7.44
C PHE A 237 31.16 6.16 8.75
N VAL A 238 30.30 7.16 8.85
CA VAL A 238 30.30 8.13 9.94
C VAL A 238 28.93 8.14 10.62
N ALA A 239 28.92 8.06 11.95
CA ALA A 239 27.71 8.31 12.73
C ALA A 239 28.07 8.92 14.09
N GLU A 240 27.18 9.75 14.62
CA GLU A 240 27.38 10.40 15.91
C GLU A 240 27.25 9.40 17.07
N LYS A 241 26.26 8.51 17.01
CA LYS A 241 25.95 7.55 18.07
C LYS A 241 26.60 6.19 17.83
N ARG A 242 27.18 5.61 18.88
CA ARG A 242 27.75 4.24 18.88
C ARG A 242 26.77 3.19 18.37
N ALA A 243 25.50 3.29 18.77
CA ALA A 243 24.46 2.33 18.39
C ALA A 243 24.25 2.25 16.86
N ALA A 244 24.36 3.37 16.14
CA ALA A 244 24.25 3.39 14.68
C ALA A 244 25.43 2.67 14.01
N LEU A 245 26.66 2.90 14.52
CA LEU A 245 27.86 2.18 14.04
C LEU A 245 27.76 0.68 14.30
N GLU A 246 27.39 0.28 15.52
CA GLU A 246 27.21 -1.12 15.87
C GLU A 246 26.12 -1.81 15.03
N ALA A 247 25.04 -1.10 14.70
CA ALA A 247 23.95 -1.66 13.90
C ALA A 247 24.42 -2.09 12.51
N VAL A 248 25.28 -1.30 11.86
CA VAL A 248 25.88 -1.64 10.56
C VAL A 248 27.00 -2.67 10.73
N TYR A 249 27.87 -2.51 11.73
CA TYR A 249 28.98 -3.44 11.96
C TYR A 249 28.50 -4.86 12.24
N LYS A 250 27.49 -5.04 13.12
CA LYS A 250 26.89 -6.35 13.43
C LYS A 250 26.27 -7.01 12.19
N ARG A 251 25.70 -6.22 11.27
CA ARG A 251 25.15 -6.75 10.00
C ARG A 251 26.26 -7.26 9.07
N LEU A 252 27.35 -6.52 8.94
CA LEU A 252 28.54 -6.98 8.22
C LEU A 252 29.18 -8.19 8.91
N GLU A 253 29.17 -8.25 10.25
CA GLU A 253 29.68 -9.39 11.00
C GLU A 253 28.83 -10.65 10.80
N ASN A 254 27.51 -10.54 10.90
CA ASN A 254 26.58 -11.66 10.72
C ASN A 254 26.61 -12.24 9.31
N THR A 255 26.99 -11.44 8.30
CA THR A 255 27.21 -11.90 6.92
C THR A 255 28.62 -12.45 6.67
N GLY A 256 29.51 -12.41 7.66
CA GLY A 256 30.89 -12.88 7.55
C GLY A 256 31.85 -11.83 6.95
N LEU A 257 31.42 -10.58 6.79
CA LEU A 257 32.18 -9.49 6.22
C LEU A 257 32.90 -8.60 7.24
N ALA A 258 32.80 -8.84 8.56
CA ALA A 258 33.45 -8.01 9.60
C ALA A 258 34.90 -7.58 9.30
N HIS A 259 35.71 -8.41 8.64
CA HIS A 259 37.10 -8.11 8.27
C HIS A 259 37.30 -6.87 7.38
N ILE A 260 36.31 -6.49 6.55
CA ILE A 260 36.43 -5.32 5.68
C ILE A 260 36.26 -4.00 6.45
N ALA A 261 35.67 -4.07 7.65
CA ALA A 261 35.32 -2.92 8.47
C ALA A 261 36.32 -2.71 9.62
N LEU A 262 36.83 -1.50 9.74
CA LEU A 262 37.68 -1.03 10.83
C LEU A 262 36.89 -0.07 11.73
N ASP A 263 36.56 -0.53 12.94
CA ASP A 263 35.89 0.30 13.95
C ASP A 263 36.89 1.20 14.67
N LEU A 264 36.70 2.51 14.54
CA LEU A 264 37.49 3.58 15.14
C LEU A 264 36.66 4.42 16.13
N HIS A 265 35.53 3.90 16.62
CA HIS A 265 34.66 4.60 17.55
C HIS A 265 35.07 4.39 19.02
N GLY A 266 35.09 5.49 19.79
CA GLY A 266 35.37 5.52 21.22
C GLY A 266 36.69 6.17 21.60
N ALA A 267 36.78 6.71 22.82
CA ALA A 267 37.94 7.44 23.35
C ALA A 267 39.18 6.56 23.62
N ALA A 268 39.05 5.24 23.50
CA ALA A 268 40.04 4.23 23.87
C ALA A 268 40.37 3.25 22.73
N VAL A 269 40.29 3.67 21.46
CA VAL A 269 40.76 2.83 20.35
C VAL A 269 42.28 2.69 20.46
N SER A 270 42.73 1.66 21.15
CA SER A 270 44.14 1.38 21.31
C SER A 270 44.75 1.06 19.94
N GLN A 271 45.93 1.60 19.66
CA GLN A 271 46.67 1.31 18.43
C GLN A 271 46.89 -0.20 18.24
N LYS A 272 46.99 -0.94 19.37
CA LYS A 272 47.06 -2.40 19.40
C LYS A 272 45.80 -3.05 18.83
N ALA A 273 44.59 -2.62 19.22
CA ALA A 273 43.34 -3.17 18.72
C ALA A 273 43.21 -2.97 17.20
N VAL A 274 43.56 -1.78 16.69
CA VAL A 274 43.59 -1.48 15.25
C VAL A 274 44.54 -2.44 14.51
N MET A 275 45.77 -2.59 15.00
CA MET A 275 46.76 -3.45 14.34
C MET A 275 46.42 -4.95 14.43
N LEU A 276 45.76 -5.40 15.51
CA LEU A 276 45.23 -6.76 15.60
C LEU A 276 44.15 -7.01 14.54
N LYS A 277 43.27 -6.04 14.30
CA LYS A 277 42.25 -6.12 13.24
C LYS A 277 42.88 -6.16 11.84
N VAL A 278 43.88 -5.32 11.59
CA VAL A 278 44.64 -5.36 10.32
C VAL A 278 45.34 -6.71 10.14
N ALA A 279 45.95 -7.25 11.19
CA ALA A 279 46.64 -8.54 11.15
C ALA A 279 45.69 -9.69 10.81
N SER A 280 44.51 -9.75 11.46
CA SER A 280 43.52 -10.79 11.18
C SER A 280 42.92 -10.67 9.78
N THR A 281 42.75 -9.44 9.29
CA THR A 281 42.26 -9.18 7.92
C THR A 281 43.27 -9.63 6.88
N LEU A 282 44.57 -9.35 7.08
CA LEU A 282 45.65 -9.85 6.22
C LEU A 282 45.71 -11.38 6.17
N GLN A 283 45.44 -12.06 7.29
CA GLN A 283 45.34 -13.52 7.30
C GLN A 283 44.14 -14.00 6.50
N LYS A 284 42.97 -13.36 6.65
CA LYS A 284 41.77 -13.73 5.91
C LYS A 284 41.93 -13.56 4.40
N ILE A 285 42.47 -12.43 3.93
CA ILE A 285 42.77 -12.17 2.52
C ILE A 285 43.60 -13.30 1.89
N ARG A 286 44.59 -13.84 2.61
CA ARG A 286 45.45 -14.94 2.12
C ARG A 286 44.73 -16.27 1.95
N HIS A 287 43.64 -16.47 2.68
CA HIS A 287 42.90 -17.73 2.73
C HIS A 287 41.53 -17.64 2.03
N THR A 288 41.22 -16.52 1.38
CA THR A 288 39.97 -16.36 0.64
C THR A 288 39.94 -17.30 -0.57
N VAL A 289 38.86 -18.07 -0.67
CA VAL A 289 38.58 -19.01 -1.77
C VAL A 289 37.56 -18.39 -2.71
N ASP A 290 37.63 -18.76 -3.98
CA ASP A 290 36.66 -18.38 -4.99
C ASP A 290 35.39 -19.25 -4.86
N PRO A 291 34.19 -18.66 -4.65
CA PRO A 291 32.95 -19.43 -4.59
C PRO A 291 32.51 -19.87 -6.00
N ASP A 292 32.16 -21.15 -6.17
CA ASP A 292 31.50 -21.63 -7.39
C ASP A 292 29.98 -21.36 -7.31
N ASP A 293 29.52 -20.32 -8.00
CA ASP A 293 28.16 -19.77 -7.94
C ASP A 293 27.43 -19.75 -9.30
N HIS A 294 28.07 -20.22 -10.37
CA HIS A 294 27.54 -20.12 -11.73
C HIS A 294 26.20 -20.86 -11.89
N GLU A 295 26.11 -22.11 -11.42
CA GLU A 295 24.86 -22.89 -11.51
C GLU A 295 23.73 -22.24 -10.69
N LEU A 296 24.07 -21.69 -9.52
CA LEU A 296 23.15 -20.98 -8.65
C LEU A 296 22.56 -19.75 -9.36
N HIS A 297 23.41 -18.92 -9.98
CA HIS A 297 22.98 -17.73 -10.72
C HIS A 297 22.09 -18.07 -11.92
N VAL A 298 22.48 -19.05 -12.74
CA VAL A 298 21.67 -19.47 -13.90
C VAL A 298 20.28 -19.93 -13.47
N ARG A 299 20.19 -20.71 -12.39
CA ARG A 299 18.90 -21.18 -11.86
C ARG A 299 18.08 -20.05 -11.24
N PHE A 300 18.72 -19.16 -10.49
CA PHE A 300 18.10 -17.99 -9.89
C PHE A 300 17.48 -17.09 -10.96
N GLU A 301 18.22 -16.76 -12.02
CA GLU A 301 17.76 -15.90 -13.11
C GLU A 301 16.59 -16.50 -13.88
N ASP A 302 16.60 -17.82 -14.15
CA ASP A 302 15.44 -18.50 -14.77
C ASP A 302 14.20 -18.42 -13.86
N ARG A 303 14.35 -18.63 -12.55
CA ARG A 303 13.23 -18.55 -11.62
C ARG A 303 12.72 -17.12 -11.43
N ARG A 304 13.62 -16.13 -11.31
CA ARG A 304 13.27 -14.70 -11.27
C ARG A 304 12.44 -14.33 -12.50
N ARG A 305 12.94 -14.67 -13.70
CA ARG A 305 12.25 -14.40 -14.96
C ARG A 305 10.85 -15.00 -15.00
N ARG A 306 10.67 -16.27 -14.62
CA ARG A 306 9.35 -16.93 -14.60
C ARG A 306 8.36 -16.24 -13.65
N VAL A 307 8.82 -15.78 -12.49
CA VAL A 307 7.96 -15.09 -11.51
C VAL A 307 7.60 -13.69 -12.03
N VAL A 308 8.58 -12.94 -12.54
CA VAL A 308 8.38 -11.60 -13.11
C VAL A 308 7.46 -11.64 -14.33
N ASP A 309 7.71 -12.54 -15.29
CA ASP A 309 6.90 -12.69 -16.51
C ASP A 309 5.44 -13.02 -16.17
N HIS A 310 5.21 -13.85 -15.13
CA HIS A 310 3.87 -14.16 -14.67
C HIS A 310 3.17 -12.93 -14.09
N ALA A 311 3.85 -12.18 -13.21
CA ALA A 311 3.32 -10.95 -12.64
C ALA A 311 2.99 -9.92 -13.73
N GLN A 312 3.91 -9.68 -14.67
CA GLN A 312 3.68 -8.79 -15.81
C GLN A 312 2.48 -9.22 -16.65
N THR A 313 2.38 -10.52 -16.99
CA THR A 313 1.25 -11.08 -17.75
C THR A 313 -0.08 -10.84 -17.02
N MET A 314 -0.12 -11.03 -15.70
CA MET A 314 -1.36 -10.89 -14.92
C MET A 314 -1.84 -9.43 -14.80
N HIS A 315 -0.93 -8.46 -14.95
CA HIS A 315 -1.22 -7.03 -14.80
C HIS A 315 -1.22 -6.25 -16.12
N GLN A 316 -0.88 -6.89 -17.25
CA GLN A 316 -0.98 -6.28 -18.57
C GLN A 316 -2.45 -6.07 -18.99
N ALA A 317 -2.81 -4.85 -19.36
CA ALA A 317 -4.14 -4.53 -19.88
C ALA A 317 -4.41 -5.20 -21.23
N LEU A 318 -5.57 -5.84 -21.37
CA LEU A 318 -5.98 -6.55 -22.58
C LEU A 318 -7.06 -5.79 -23.35
N GLN A 319 -6.99 -5.85 -24.67
CA GLN A 319 -8.04 -5.29 -25.54
C GLN A 319 -9.10 -6.36 -25.85
N PRO A 320 -10.39 -5.98 -25.97
CA PRO A 320 -10.93 -4.60 -25.97
C PRO A 320 -11.29 -4.05 -24.58
N SER A 321 -11.22 -4.87 -23.53
CA SER A 321 -11.76 -4.53 -22.21
C SER A 321 -10.96 -3.45 -21.48
N GLY A 322 -9.70 -3.23 -21.82
CA GLY A 322 -8.76 -2.41 -21.06
C GLY A 322 -8.36 -3.00 -19.70
N LEU A 323 -8.83 -4.21 -19.38
CA LEU A 323 -8.64 -4.85 -18.08
C LEU A 323 -7.51 -5.88 -18.12
N SER A 324 -6.80 -6.04 -17.01
CA SER A 324 -5.80 -7.09 -16.85
C SER A 324 -6.43 -8.44 -16.49
N PRO A 325 -5.75 -9.58 -16.75
CA PRO A 325 -6.20 -10.89 -16.28
C PRO A 325 -6.52 -10.92 -14.78
N TYR A 326 -5.73 -10.22 -13.95
CA TYR A 326 -5.99 -10.08 -12.53
C TYR A 326 -7.34 -9.41 -12.24
N GLN A 327 -7.61 -8.25 -12.84
CA GLN A 327 -8.88 -7.53 -12.66
C GLN A 327 -10.08 -8.36 -13.13
N ILE A 328 -9.91 -9.09 -14.23
CA ILE A 328 -10.94 -10.00 -14.76
C ILE A 328 -11.22 -11.14 -13.77
N GLN A 329 -10.18 -11.76 -13.20
CA GLN A 329 -10.34 -12.83 -12.19
C GLN A 329 -10.99 -12.32 -10.90
N VAL A 330 -10.59 -11.16 -10.39
CA VAL A 330 -11.22 -10.53 -9.22
C VAL A 330 -12.70 -10.27 -9.50
N GLY A 331 -13.02 -9.66 -10.65
CA GLY A 331 -14.40 -9.41 -11.07
C GLY A 331 -15.23 -10.69 -11.21
N LEU A 332 -14.64 -11.79 -11.70
CA LEU A 332 -15.29 -13.10 -11.74
C LEU A 332 -15.59 -13.64 -10.34
N MET A 333 -14.64 -13.56 -9.41
CA MET A 333 -14.82 -14.03 -8.04
C MET A 333 -15.90 -13.23 -7.32
N GLU A 334 -15.88 -11.90 -7.42
CA GLU A 334 -16.90 -11.01 -6.84
C GLU A 334 -18.30 -11.32 -7.38
N THR A 335 -18.43 -11.45 -8.69
CA THR A 335 -19.74 -11.64 -9.33
C THR A 335 -20.29 -13.04 -9.08
N ALA A 336 -19.44 -14.08 -9.06
CA ALA A 336 -19.84 -15.46 -8.80
C ALA A 336 -20.50 -15.69 -7.44
N LEU A 337 -20.26 -14.81 -6.45
CA LEU A 337 -20.95 -14.84 -5.15
C LEU A 337 -22.44 -14.51 -5.26
N THR A 338 -22.86 -13.82 -6.34
CA THR A 338 -24.23 -13.30 -6.51
C THR A 338 -24.94 -13.87 -7.74
N ALA A 339 -24.25 -14.00 -8.87
CA ALA A 339 -24.83 -14.48 -10.12
C ALA A 339 -23.78 -15.18 -11.00
N THR A 340 -24.20 -16.24 -11.69
CA THR A 340 -23.37 -16.93 -12.67
C THR A 340 -24.11 -17.00 -14.01
N SER A 341 -23.45 -16.53 -15.07
CA SER A 341 -24.00 -16.54 -16.42
C SER A 341 -23.38 -17.64 -17.28
N LYS A 342 -24.20 -18.25 -18.13
CA LYS A 342 -23.79 -19.20 -19.18
C LYS A 342 -23.39 -18.51 -20.49
N THR A 343 -23.73 -17.23 -20.65
CA THR A 343 -23.39 -16.43 -21.84
C THR A 343 -21.88 -16.26 -21.99
N ARG A 344 -21.37 -16.43 -23.22
CA ARG A 344 -19.97 -16.19 -23.60
C ARG A 344 -19.90 -15.45 -24.93
N TRP A 345 -19.48 -14.18 -24.89
CA TRP A 345 -19.22 -13.37 -26.08
C TRP A 345 -17.87 -13.71 -26.69
N ARG A 346 -17.79 -13.75 -28.02
CA ARG A 346 -16.57 -14.02 -28.77
C ARG A 346 -16.52 -13.20 -30.06
N GLY A 347 -15.34 -12.96 -30.59
CA GLY A 347 -15.15 -12.29 -31.89
C GLY A 347 -15.76 -10.88 -31.90
N ALA A 348 -16.58 -10.59 -32.92
CA ALA A 348 -17.13 -9.26 -33.16
C ALA A 348 -17.97 -8.71 -31.99
N ASP A 349 -18.74 -9.55 -31.31
CA ASP A 349 -19.60 -9.10 -30.20
C ASP A 349 -18.75 -8.72 -28.98
N LEU A 350 -17.72 -9.52 -28.66
CA LEU A 350 -16.79 -9.17 -27.58
C LEU A 350 -15.98 -7.92 -27.91
N ASN A 351 -15.55 -7.76 -29.17
CA ASN A 351 -14.79 -6.59 -29.63
C ASN A 351 -15.54 -5.25 -29.47
N LYS A 352 -16.87 -5.27 -29.44
CA LYS A 352 -17.70 -4.08 -29.18
C LYS A 352 -17.80 -3.73 -27.70
N LEU A 353 -17.63 -4.71 -26.81
CA LEU A 353 -17.73 -4.55 -25.36
C LEU A 353 -16.40 -4.01 -24.80
N THR A 354 -16.10 -2.75 -25.10
CA THR A 354 -15.04 -2.00 -24.42
C THR A 354 -15.41 -1.73 -22.96
N GLN A 355 -14.48 -1.22 -22.15
CA GLN A 355 -14.77 -0.82 -20.77
C GLN A 355 -15.95 0.15 -20.69
N GLU A 356 -15.98 1.15 -21.58
CA GLU A 356 -17.04 2.17 -21.66
C GLU A 356 -18.37 1.54 -22.07
N ALA A 357 -18.39 0.71 -23.12
CA ALA A 357 -19.60 0.02 -23.57
C ALA A 357 -20.15 -0.93 -22.48
N ALA A 358 -19.28 -1.59 -21.71
CA ALA A 358 -19.70 -2.44 -20.60
C ALA A 358 -20.30 -1.65 -19.42
N LEU A 359 -19.87 -0.41 -19.19
CA LEU A 359 -20.50 0.48 -18.21
C LEU A 359 -21.87 0.96 -18.72
N GLU A 360 -21.96 1.31 -20.01
CA GLU A 360 -23.22 1.74 -20.64
C GLU A 360 -24.28 0.62 -20.60
N VAL A 361 -23.92 -0.63 -20.90
CA VAL A 361 -24.84 -1.77 -20.76
C VAL A 361 -25.33 -1.92 -19.32
N GLN A 362 -24.46 -1.71 -18.31
CA GLN A 362 -24.88 -1.79 -16.91
C GLN A 362 -25.87 -0.68 -16.55
N ASP A 363 -25.68 0.53 -17.07
CA ASP A 363 -26.59 1.64 -16.84
C ASP A 363 -27.94 1.43 -17.54
N LEU A 364 -27.95 0.89 -18.76
CA LEU A 364 -29.18 0.48 -19.45
C LEU A 364 -29.93 -0.63 -18.68
N LEU A 365 -29.20 -1.61 -18.12
CA LEU A 365 -29.81 -2.64 -17.26
C LEU A 365 -30.35 -2.08 -15.94
N LYS A 366 -29.72 -1.04 -15.37
CA LYS A 366 -30.26 -0.32 -14.20
C LYS A 366 -31.54 0.43 -14.56
N GLU A 367 -31.56 1.13 -15.70
CA GLU A 367 -32.75 1.85 -16.19
C GLU A 367 -33.93 0.89 -16.42
N ALA A 368 -33.64 -0.32 -16.92
CA ALA A 368 -34.63 -1.36 -17.14
C ALA A 368 -35.32 -1.87 -15.85
N ARG A 369 -34.84 -1.52 -14.64
CA ARG A 369 -35.44 -1.92 -13.35
C ARG A 369 -36.93 -1.56 -13.26
N GLY A 370 -37.32 -0.38 -13.73
CA GLY A 370 -38.72 0.07 -13.70
C GLY A 370 -39.64 -0.70 -14.66
N LEU A 371 -39.05 -1.44 -15.60
CA LEU A 371 -39.71 -2.17 -16.68
C LEU A 371 -39.34 -3.66 -16.67
N ALA A 372 -38.86 -4.17 -15.52
CA ALA A 372 -38.18 -5.45 -15.46
C ALA A 372 -39.04 -6.64 -15.91
N SER A 373 -40.31 -6.66 -15.51
CA SER A 373 -41.27 -7.70 -15.88
C SER A 373 -41.52 -7.75 -17.39
N LEU A 374 -41.57 -6.57 -18.05
CA LEU A 374 -41.78 -6.43 -19.49
C LEU A 374 -40.53 -6.87 -20.27
N VAL A 375 -39.33 -6.46 -19.83
CA VAL A 375 -38.04 -6.84 -20.45
C VAL A 375 -37.80 -8.36 -20.35
N ALA A 376 -38.08 -8.96 -19.19
CA ALA A 376 -37.97 -10.40 -18.95
C ALA A 376 -39.10 -11.23 -19.58
N ARG A 377 -40.10 -10.58 -20.18
CA ARG A 377 -41.28 -11.23 -20.80
C ARG A 377 -42.08 -12.09 -19.82
N ILE A 378 -42.18 -11.64 -18.57
CA ILE A 378 -42.95 -12.31 -17.49
C ILE A 378 -44.15 -11.49 -17.03
N ASP A 379 -44.28 -10.26 -17.50
CA ASP A 379 -45.42 -9.39 -17.17
C ASP A 379 -46.74 -9.99 -17.72
N PRO A 380 -47.82 -10.02 -16.92
CA PRO A 380 -49.12 -10.53 -17.36
C PRO A 380 -49.79 -9.67 -18.44
N SER A 381 -49.26 -8.48 -18.73
CA SER A 381 -49.77 -7.61 -19.78
C SER A 381 -49.90 -8.33 -21.13
N PRO A 382 -51.03 -8.17 -21.84
CA PRO A 382 -51.18 -8.68 -23.20
C PRO A 382 -50.24 -7.97 -24.20
N TRP A 383 -49.66 -6.82 -23.83
CA TRP A 383 -48.69 -6.08 -24.64
C TRP A 383 -47.26 -6.62 -24.52
N THR A 384 -46.97 -7.51 -23.56
CA THR A 384 -45.61 -8.00 -23.26
C THR A 384 -44.83 -8.55 -24.46
N HIS A 385 -45.53 -9.22 -25.38
CA HIS A 385 -44.93 -9.81 -26.58
C HIS A 385 -45.15 -8.99 -27.86
N SER A 386 -45.62 -7.75 -27.71
CA SER A 386 -45.92 -6.88 -28.85
C SER A 386 -44.65 -6.24 -29.45
N ASN A 387 -44.73 -5.89 -30.72
CA ASN A 387 -43.70 -5.19 -31.48
C ASN A 387 -44.12 -3.73 -31.72
N LEU A 388 -44.25 -2.96 -30.63
CA LEU A 388 -44.54 -1.53 -30.68
C LEU A 388 -43.23 -0.75 -30.57
N THR A 389 -42.87 -0.03 -31.63
CA THR A 389 -41.55 0.64 -31.73
C THR A 389 -41.61 2.14 -31.51
N ASP A 390 -42.78 2.76 -31.65
CA ASP A 390 -42.99 4.21 -31.50
C ASP A 390 -44.39 4.54 -30.96
N GLY A 391 -44.61 5.80 -30.55
CA GLY A 391 -45.88 6.25 -29.98
C GLY A 391 -47.07 6.20 -30.96
N ASN A 392 -46.84 6.39 -32.26
CA ASN A 392 -47.90 6.31 -33.26
C ASN A 392 -48.42 4.87 -33.40
N GLN A 393 -47.51 3.89 -33.35
CA GLN A 393 -47.90 2.48 -33.33
C GLN A 393 -48.67 2.09 -32.08
N VAL A 394 -48.35 2.71 -30.93
CA VAL A 394 -49.09 2.53 -29.67
C VAL A 394 -50.50 3.07 -29.82
N GLU A 395 -50.66 4.33 -30.25
CA GLU A 395 -51.98 4.96 -30.45
C GLU A 395 -52.85 4.15 -31.42
N LEU A 396 -52.29 3.79 -32.59
CA LEU A 396 -53.01 2.99 -33.57
C LEU A 396 -53.46 1.62 -33.03
N ALA A 397 -52.63 0.97 -32.21
CA ALA A 397 -52.94 -0.34 -31.64
C ALA A 397 -53.95 -0.23 -30.49
N LEU A 398 -53.83 0.77 -29.62
CA LEU A 398 -54.79 1.02 -28.53
C LEU A 398 -56.16 1.39 -29.09
N ASP A 399 -56.21 2.30 -30.06
CA ASP A 399 -57.43 2.70 -30.74
C ASP A 399 -58.12 1.50 -31.41
N ALA A 400 -57.34 0.63 -32.07
CA ALA A 400 -57.86 -0.59 -32.67
C ALA A 400 -58.38 -1.57 -31.61
N ALA A 401 -57.67 -1.75 -30.49
CA ALA A 401 -58.12 -2.60 -29.38
C ALA A 401 -59.41 -2.06 -28.72
N GLN A 402 -59.49 -0.75 -28.51
CA GLN A 402 -60.66 -0.07 -27.94
C GLN A 402 -61.87 -0.17 -28.86
N ARG A 403 -61.73 0.15 -30.16
CA ARG A 403 -62.83 0.00 -31.14
C ARG A 403 -63.28 -1.45 -31.27
N LEU A 404 -62.32 -2.38 -31.33
CA LEU A 404 -62.62 -3.80 -31.41
C LEU A 404 -63.40 -4.27 -30.18
N SER A 405 -62.94 -3.93 -28.97
CA SER A 405 -63.55 -4.39 -27.72
C SER A 405 -64.86 -3.70 -27.39
N ALA A 406 -65.00 -2.40 -27.66
CA ALA A 406 -66.15 -1.61 -27.22
C ALA A 406 -67.31 -1.59 -28.25
N GLN A 407 -67.01 -1.78 -29.53
CA GLN A 407 -68.00 -1.61 -30.60
C GLN A 407 -68.00 -2.78 -31.60
N HIS A 408 -66.92 -2.98 -32.35
CA HIS A 408 -66.97 -3.84 -33.54
C HIS A 408 -67.15 -5.34 -33.21
N LEU A 409 -66.53 -5.85 -32.14
CA LEU A 409 -66.67 -7.25 -31.74
C LEU A 409 -68.03 -7.53 -31.08
N PRO A 410 -68.55 -6.71 -30.14
CA PRO A 410 -69.93 -6.85 -29.65
C PRO A 410 -70.99 -6.77 -30.75
N ASP A 411 -70.88 -5.82 -31.68
CA ASP A 411 -71.80 -5.69 -32.82
C ASP A 411 -71.78 -6.94 -33.69
N PHE A 412 -70.58 -7.47 -33.97
CA PHE A 412 -70.43 -8.69 -34.74
C PHE A 412 -71.01 -9.92 -34.03
N LEU A 413 -70.78 -10.08 -32.73
CA LEU A 413 -71.34 -11.19 -31.94
C LEU A 413 -72.87 -11.12 -31.87
N ALA A 414 -73.45 -9.94 -31.67
CA ALA A 414 -74.90 -9.76 -31.65
C ALA A 414 -75.56 -10.13 -32.99
N VAL A 415 -74.96 -9.69 -34.11
CA VAL A 415 -75.45 -10.04 -35.44
C VAL A 415 -75.23 -11.53 -35.74
N LEU A 416 -74.13 -12.12 -35.27
CA LEU A 416 -73.85 -13.54 -35.44
C LEU A 416 -74.80 -14.43 -34.62
N ASP A 417 -75.15 -14.03 -33.41
CA ASP A 417 -76.15 -14.71 -32.58
C ASP A 417 -77.54 -14.65 -33.22
N GLN A 418 -77.91 -13.49 -33.78
CA GLN A 418 -79.15 -13.35 -34.54
C GLN A 418 -79.14 -14.22 -35.81
N LEU A 419 -78.02 -14.25 -36.54
CA LEU A 419 -77.84 -15.10 -37.72
C LEU A 419 -77.96 -16.59 -37.36
N THR A 420 -77.36 -16.98 -36.23
CA THR A 420 -77.41 -18.34 -35.70
C THR A 420 -78.84 -18.73 -35.33
N PHE A 421 -79.60 -17.82 -34.72
CA PHE A 421 -81.02 -18.00 -34.40
C PHE A 421 -81.90 -18.14 -35.65
N GLU A 422 -81.70 -17.30 -36.68
CA GLU A 422 -82.49 -17.33 -37.92
C GLU A 422 -82.22 -18.58 -38.78
N THR A 423 -80.95 -19.03 -38.81
CA THR A 423 -80.48 -20.12 -39.70
C THR A 423 -80.49 -21.50 -39.02
N GLY A 424 -80.52 -21.54 -37.69
CA GLY A 424 -80.42 -22.77 -36.89
C GLY A 424 -79.02 -23.39 -36.88
N PHE A 425 -77.98 -22.63 -37.23
CA PHE A 425 -76.60 -23.11 -37.12
C PHE A 425 -76.17 -23.32 -35.67
N ARG A 426 -75.08 -24.05 -35.47
CA ARG A 426 -74.40 -24.07 -34.17
C ARG A 426 -73.66 -22.74 -33.97
N PRO A 427 -73.61 -22.20 -32.74
CA PRO A 427 -72.80 -21.01 -32.44
C PRO A 427 -71.37 -21.23 -32.91
N SER A 428 -70.84 -20.28 -33.69
CA SER A 428 -69.47 -20.35 -34.18
C SER A 428 -68.50 -20.05 -33.05
N THR A 429 -67.39 -20.78 -32.98
CA THR A 429 -66.37 -20.60 -31.93
C THR A 429 -65.14 -19.83 -32.42
N THR A 430 -64.96 -19.72 -33.74
CA THR A 430 -63.85 -19.01 -34.37
C THR A 430 -64.34 -18.09 -35.48
N LEU A 431 -63.55 -17.07 -35.82
CA LEU A 431 -63.84 -16.17 -36.95
C LEU A 431 -63.96 -16.92 -38.28
N GLY A 432 -63.17 -17.98 -38.49
CA GLY A 432 -63.22 -18.79 -39.70
C GLY A 432 -64.45 -19.70 -39.81
N GLU A 433 -65.04 -20.12 -38.69
CA GLU A 433 -66.35 -20.80 -38.67
C GLU A 433 -67.48 -19.82 -38.99
N ALA A 434 -67.47 -18.65 -38.37
CA ALA A 434 -68.46 -17.60 -38.63
C ALA A 434 -68.43 -17.17 -40.09
N GLU A 435 -67.25 -17.02 -40.70
CA GLU A 435 -67.08 -16.64 -42.10
C GLU A 435 -67.63 -17.71 -43.06
N ARG A 436 -67.39 -19.00 -42.78
CA ARG A 436 -67.98 -20.11 -43.54
C ARG A 436 -69.51 -20.13 -43.43
N ALA A 437 -70.06 -19.89 -42.24
CA ALA A 437 -71.49 -19.82 -42.01
C ALA A 437 -72.13 -18.64 -42.77
N MET A 438 -71.55 -17.44 -42.68
CA MET A 438 -72.01 -16.26 -43.41
C MET A 438 -71.92 -16.44 -44.93
N THR A 439 -70.83 -17.01 -45.44
CA THR A 439 -70.65 -17.28 -46.87
C THR A 439 -71.72 -18.23 -47.38
N LEU A 440 -72.01 -19.31 -46.63
CA LEU A 440 -73.05 -20.27 -47.01
C LEU A 440 -74.46 -19.63 -47.03
N VAL A 441 -74.75 -18.74 -46.08
CA VAL A 441 -76.01 -17.98 -46.04
C VAL A 441 -76.09 -17.00 -47.21
N ALA A 442 -74.99 -16.32 -47.55
CA ALA A 442 -74.91 -15.41 -48.69
C ALA A 442 -75.09 -16.15 -50.03
N GLU A 443 -74.41 -17.29 -50.23
CA GLU A 443 -74.60 -18.16 -51.40
C GLU A 443 -76.05 -18.66 -51.50
N THR A 444 -76.69 -18.96 -50.37
CA THR A 444 -78.09 -19.39 -50.32
C THR A 444 -79.03 -18.23 -50.61
N ASN A 445 -78.77 -17.02 -50.13
CA ASN A 445 -79.51 -15.81 -50.52
C ASN A 445 -79.43 -15.59 -52.03
N GLU A 446 -78.23 -15.62 -52.61
CA GLU A 446 -78.02 -15.46 -54.05
C GLU A 446 -78.79 -16.52 -54.85
N PHE A 447 -78.71 -17.79 -54.43
CA PHE A 447 -79.47 -18.87 -55.03
C PHE A 447 -80.99 -18.64 -54.93
N LEU A 448 -81.47 -18.17 -53.78
CA LEU A 448 -82.88 -17.84 -53.53
C LEU A 448 -83.37 -16.56 -54.24
N THR A 449 -82.48 -15.76 -54.84
CA THR A 449 -82.92 -14.68 -55.74
C THR A 449 -83.47 -15.26 -57.05
N LEU A 450 -82.88 -16.36 -57.53
CA LEU A 450 -83.23 -17.02 -58.79
C LEU A 450 -84.26 -18.15 -58.60
N TRP A 451 -84.37 -18.69 -57.39
CA TRP A 451 -85.21 -19.86 -57.09
C TRP A 451 -86.07 -19.66 -55.83
N ALA A 452 -87.26 -20.24 -55.81
CA ALA A 452 -88.12 -20.23 -54.64
C ALA A 452 -87.62 -21.23 -53.56
N PRO A 453 -87.77 -20.93 -52.25
CA PRO A 453 -87.20 -21.73 -51.16
C PRO A 453 -87.61 -23.21 -51.13
N GLU A 454 -88.78 -23.53 -51.69
CA GLU A 454 -89.33 -24.88 -51.76
C GLU A 454 -88.49 -25.81 -52.66
N ILE A 455 -87.51 -25.28 -53.40
CA ILE A 455 -86.57 -26.07 -54.21
C ILE A 455 -85.74 -27.04 -53.36
N PHE A 456 -85.46 -26.69 -52.09
CA PHE A 456 -84.76 -27.56 -51.16
C PHE A 456 -85.62 -28.73 -50.65
N ASP A 457 -86.94 -28.67 -50.79
CA ASP A 457 -87.88 -29.72 -50.37
C ASP A 457 -88.21 -30.73 -51.49
N VAL A 458 -87.66 -30.53 -52.70
CA VAL A 458 -87.89 -31.42 -53.84
C VAL A 458 -87.05 -32.70 -53.70
N GLN A 459 -87.66 -33.72 -53.09
CA GLN A 459 -87.01 -35.01 -52.87
C GLN A 459 -86.59 -35.69 -54.17
N ASN A 460 -85.37 -36.26 -54.17
CA ASN A 460 -84.81 -37.05 -55.28
C ASN A 460 -84.71 -36.30 -56.62
N ALA A 461 -84.67 -34.96 -56.62
CA ALA A 461 -84.61 -34.15 -57.84
C ALA A 461 -83.37 -34.46 -58.71
N VAL A 462 -82.20 -34.59 -58.09
CA VAL A 462 -80.93 -34.91 -58.79
C VAL A 462 -80.99 -36.27 -59.49
N SER A 463 -81.45 -37.32 -58.78
CA SER A 463 -81.55 -38.66 -59.35
C SER A 463 -82.61 -38.74 -60.45
N ALA A 464 -83.75 -38.05 -60.24
CA ALA A 464 -84.82 -37.96 -61.22
C ALA A 464 -84.42 -37.20 -62.50
N LEU A 465 -83.57 -36.16 -62.40
CA LEU A 465 -83.13 -35.33 -63.53
C LEU A 465 -81.77 -35.75 -64.11
N SER A 466 -81.08 -36.72 -63.52
CA SER A 466 -79.78 -37.25 -63.98
C SER A 466 -79.68 -37.63 -65.46
N PRO A 467 -80.75 -38.06 -66.18
CA PRO A 467 -80.67 -38.25 -67.63
C PRO A 467 -80.25 -36.99 -68.40
N ALA A 468 -80.42 -35.79 -67.82
CA ALA A 468 -80.05 -34.54 -68.48
C ALA A 468 -78.53 -34.32 -68.62
N SER A 469 -77.68 -35.02 -67.86
CA SER A 469 -76.21 -34.94 -68.00
C SER A 469 -75.64 -35.80 -69.14
N LYS A 470 -76.42 -36.76 -69.68
CA LYS A 470 -76.00 -37.70 -70.72
C LYS A 470 -76.25 -37.22 -72.16
N GLY A 471 -76.61 -35.94 -72.33
CA GLY A 471 -76.80 -35.30 -73.64
C GLY A 471 -78.25 -35.27 -74.15
N ARG A 472 -78.47 -34.53 -75.25
CA ARG A 472 -79.81 -34.18 -75.78
C ARG A 472 -80.73 -35.38 -76.05
N PHE A 473 -80.18 -36.49 -76.53
CA PHE A 473 -80.94 -37.73 -76.77
C PHE A 473 -81.50 -38.34 -75.49
N SER A 474 -80.74 -38.33 -74.40
CA SER A 474 -81.18 -38.89 -73.10
C SER A 474 -82.31 -38.07 -72.48
N ILE A 475 -82.29 -36.74 -72.66
CA ILE A 475 -83.37 -35.84 -72.24
C ILE A 475 -84.67 -36.19 -72.95
N VAL A 476 -84.66 -36.28 -74.29
CA VAL A 476 -85.86 -36.57 -75.09
C VAL A 476 -86.46 -37.91 -74.67
N TRP A 477 -85.62 -38.95 -74.52
CA TRP A 477 -86.05 -40.27 -74.10
C TRP A 477 -86.66 -40.27 -72.68
N ALA A 478 -85.97 -39.67 -71.71
CA ALA A 478 -86.46 -39.57 -70.33
C ALA A 478 -87.75 -38.74 -70.20
N THR A 479 -88.00 -37.79 -71.10
CA THR A 479 -89.25 -37.01 -71.11
C THR A 479 -90.46 -37.87 -71.52
N VAL A 480 -90.25 -38.93 -72.31
CA VAL A 480 -91.31 -39.85 -72.74
C VAL A 480 -91.47 -41.02 -71.75
N THR A 481 -90.37 -41.64 -71.34
CA THR A 481 -90.37 -42.93 -70.61
C THR A 481 -90.37 -42.79 -69.10
N ASN A 482 -89.83 -41.71 -68.53
CA ASN A 482 -89.65 -41.56 -67.10
C ASN A 482 -90.67 -40.58 -66.50
N ARG A 483 -91.70 -41.12 -65.82
CA ARG A 483 -92.73 -40.32 -65.15
C ARG A 483 -92.13 -39.42 -64.05
N ARG A 484 -91.12 -39.90 -63.31
CA ARG A 484 -90.43 -39.14 -62.26
C ARG A 484 -89.64 -37.97 -62.84
N PHE A 485 -88.95 -38.15 -63.97
CA PHE A 485 -88.25 -37.07 -64.69
C PHE A 485 -89.21 -35.94 -65.10
N ARG A 486 -90.38 -36.26 -65.66
CA ARG A 486 -91.40 -35.25 -66.03
C ARG A 486 -91.97 -34.51 -64.83
N GLN A 487 -92.22 -35.22 -63.73
CA GLN A 487 -92.78 -34.63 -62.51
C GLN A 487 -91.77 -33.69 -61.85
N SER A 488 -90.53 -34.14 -61.63
CA SER A 488 -89.45 -33.31 -61.06
C SER A 488 -89.09 -32.13 -61.98
N LYS A 489 -89.07 -32.31 -63.31
CA LYS A 489 -88.83 -31.21 -64.25
C LYS A 489 -89.92 -30.14 -64.19
N ARG A 490 -91.20 -30.53 -64.10
CA ARG A 490 -92.32 -29.57 -63.96
C ARG A 490 -92.29 -28.87 -62.60
N GLN A 491 -92.09 -29.64 -61.53
CA GLN A 491 -92.04 -29.12 -60.16
C GLN A 491 -90.88 -28.15 -59.96
N MET A 492 -89.70 -28.41 -60.52
CA MET A 492 -88.59 -27.47 -60.42
C MET A 492 -88.73 -26.26 -61.35
N ALA A 493 -89.33 -26.43 -62.54
CA ALA A 493 -89.59 -25.31 -63.46
C ALA A 493 -90.56 -24.28 -62.86
N THR A 494 -91.50 -24.69 -62.00
CA THR A 494 -92.39 -23.76 -61.27
C THR A 494 -91.70 -23.00 -60.15
N LEU A 495 -90.53 -23.45 -59.71
CA LEU A 495 -89.75 -22.84 -58.63
C LEU A 495 -88.70 -21.86 -59.16
N SER A 496 -88.48 -21.78 -60.48
CA SER A 496 -87.60 -20.78 -61.10
C SER A 496 -88.27 -19.41 -61.12
N ARG A 497 -87.65 -18.41 -60.49
CA ARG A 497 -88.08 -17.01 -60.57
C ARG A 497 -87.69 -16.36 -61.91
N ALA A 498 -86.63 -16.84 -62.53
CA ALA A 498 -86.14 -16.40 -63.84
C ALA A 498 -86.79 -17.13 -65.04
N GLY A 499 -87.72 -18.06 -64.79
CA GLY A 499 -88.45 -18.79 -65.82
C GLY A 499 -87.67 -19.88 -66.56
N GLU A 500 -86.60 -20.43 -65.96
CA GLU A 500 -85.80 -21.51 -66.56
C GLU A 500 -86.59 -22.83 -66.68
N ARG A 501 -86.56 -23.42 -67.87
CA ARG A 501 -87.31 -24.65 -68.21
C ARG A 501 -86.44 -25.75 -68.82
N THR A 502 -85.16 -25.46 -69.05
CA THR A 502 -84.19 -26.39 -69.63
C THR A 502 -83.85 -27.48 -68.63
N ALA A 503 -83.95 -28.75 -69.05
CA ALA A 503 -83.73 -29.89 -68.16
C ALA A 503 -82.30 -29.92 -67.58
N LEU A 504 -81.31 -29.41 -68.33
CA LEU A 504 -79.92 -29.32 -67.90
C LEU A 504 -79.71 -28.20 -66.87
N ALA A 505 -80.30 -27.02 -67.07
CA ALA A 505 -80.26 -25.93 -66.09
C ALA A 505 -80.96 -26.31 -64.79
N LEU A 506 -82.13 -26.96 -64.89
CA LEU A 506 -82.83 -27.51 -63.73
C LEU A 506 -81.99 -28.59 -63.02
N LEU A 507 -81.33 -29.49 -63.74
CA LEU A 507 -80.41 -30.46 -63.11
C LEU A 507 -79.26 -29.76 -62.38
N HIS A 508 -78.66 -28.72 -62.96
CA HIS A 508 -77.63 -27.92 -62.29
C HIS A 508 -78.17 -27.23 -61.04
N ALA A 509 -79.36 -26.63 -61.09
CA ALA A 509 -80.00 -26.02 -59.93
C ALA A 509 -80.32 -27.06 -58.82
N ALA A 510 -80.75 -28.28 -59.17
CA ALA A 510 -80.92 -29.36 -58.19
C ALA A 510 -79.60 -29.84 -57.57
N LEU A 511 -78.52 -29.91 -58.37
CA LEU A 511 -77.19 -30.25 -57.87
C LEU A 511 -76.66 -29.16 -56.93
N GLN A 512 -76.85 -27.88 -57.29
CA GLN A 512 -76.48 -26.74 -56.44
C GLN A 512 -77.33 -26.70 -55.15
N ALA A 513 -78.64 -26.91 -55.24
CA ALA A 513 -79.52 -26.97 -54.07
C ALA A 513 -79.15 -28.13 -53.13
N ALA A 514 -78.84 -29.31 -53.68
CA ALA A 514 -78.37 -30.45 -52.89
C ALA A 514 -77.03 -30.17 -52.21
N ALA A 515 -76.07 -29.59 -52.94
CA ALA A 515 -74.76 -29.22 -52.41
C ALA A 515 -74.84 -28.13 -51.32
N LEU A 516 -75.74 -27.14 -51.46
CA LEU A 516 -76.03 -26.15 -50.42
C LEU A 516 -76.67 -26.82 -49.20
N ALA A 517 -77.63 -27.73 -49.39
CA ALA A 517 -78.29 -28.44 -48.31
C ALA A 517 -77.37 -29.41 -47.56
N ASP A 518 -76.40 -30.05 -48.24
CA ASP A 518 -75.37 -30.87 -47.59
C ASP A 518 -74.46 -30.01 -46.71
N ARG A 519 -73.91 -28.91 -47.25
CA ARG A 519 -73.08 -27.96 -46.48
C ARG A 519 -73.84 -27.30 -45.31
N TRP A 520 -75.15 -27.07 -45.45
CA TRP A 520 -75.99 -26.54 -44.37
C TRP A 520 -76.19 -27.56 -43.24
N ARG A 521 -76.33 -28.84 -43.58
CA ARG A 521 -76.39 -29.95 -42.61
C ARG A 521 -75.07 -30.16 -41.88
N GLU A 522 -73.95 -29.94 -42.56
CA GLU A 522 -72.62 -29.99 -41.93
C GLU A 522 -72.45 -28.91 -40.83
N LEU A 523 -72.97 -27.70 -41.04
CA LEU A 523 -72.86 -26.59 -40.07
C LEU A 523 -73.96 -26.57 -38.99
N GLY A 524 -75.20 -26.93 -39.33
CA GLY A 524 -76.36 -26.86 -38.43
C GLY A 524 -76.85 -28.19 -37.84
N GLY A 525 -76.45 -29.33 -38.43
CA GLY A 525 -76.98 -30.66 -38.10
C GLY A 525 -78.12 -31.10 -39.04
N SER A 526 -78.58 -32.36 -38.86
CA SER A 526 -79.48 -33.05 -39.81
C SER A 526 -80.88 -32.45 -39.94
N SER A 527 -81.32 -31.66 -38.96
CA SER A 527 -82.62 -30.97 -38.94
C SER A 527 -82.61 -29.59 -39.58
N CYS A 528 -81.43 -29.03 -39.89
CA CYS A 528 -81.31 -27.66 -40.41
C CYS A 528 -81.52 -27.63 -41.92
N ARG A 529 -82.30 -26.64 -42.37
CA ARG A 529 -82.64 -26.47 -43.79
C ARG A 529 -82.08 -25.14 -44.30
N PRO A 530 -81.59 -25.08 -45.56
CA PRO A 530 -81.17 -23.83 -46.18
C PRO A 530 -82.28 -22.80 -46.17
N ARG A 531 -81.98 -21.62 -45.62
CA ARG A 531 -82.89 -20.48 -45.56
C ARG A 531 -82.10 -19.20 -45.78
N GLY A 532 -82.72 -18.24 -46.47
CA GLY A 532 -82.13 -16.92 -46.61
C GLY A 532 -82.29 -16.08 -45.33
N SER A 533 -81.37 -15.15 -45.11
CA SER A 533 -81.41 -14.18 -44.01
C SER A 533 -81.10 -12.78 -44.52
N GLN A 534 -81.87 -11.78 -44.09
CA GLN A 534 -81.68 -10.39 -44.53
C GLN A 534 -80.50 -9.70 -43.83
N ILE A 535 -80.07 -10.23 -42.68
CA ILE A 535 -78.99 -9.65 -41.86
C ILE A 535 -77.59 -10.15 -42.26
N VAL A 536 -77.47 -11.04 -43.26
CA VAL A 536 -76.15 -11.57 -43.68
C VAL A 536 -75.23 -10.48 -44.23
N GLU A 537 -75.79 -9.45 -44.87
CA GLU A 537 -75.01 -8.31 -45.37
C GLU A 537 -74.50 -7.44 -44.21
N ASP A 538 -75.30 -7.28 -43.15
CA ASP A 538 -74.89 -6.60 -41.92
C ASP A 538 -73.84 -7.41 -41.17
N ALA A 539 -73.97 -8.74 -41.14
CA ALA A 539 -72.97 -9.66 -40.57
C ALA A 539 -71.63 -9.58 -41.32
N ALA A 540 -71.67 -9.54 -42.66
CA ALA A 540 -70.49 -9.37 -43.49
C ALA A 540 -69.82 -8.00 -43.28
N ARG A 541 -70.61 -6.93 -43.09
CA ARG A 541 -70.11 -5.59 -42.77
C ARG A 541 -69.45 -5.54 -41.39
N ALA A 542 -70.12 -6.09 -40.36
CA ALA A 542 -69.58 -6.17 -39.00
C ALA A 542 -68.27 -7.00 -38.96
N ARG A 543 -68.22 -8.12 -39.68
CA ARG A 543 -67.01 -8.94 -39.86
C ARG A 543 -65.87 -8.16 -40.52
N LYS A 544 -66.17 -7.33 -41.52
CA LYS A 544 -65.17 -6.49 -42.20
C LYS A 544 -64.57 -5.45 -41.25
N ASN A 545 -65.38 -4.84 -40.40
CA ASN A 545 -64.90 -3.90 -39.38
C ASN A 545 -64.00 -4.61 -38.35
N VAL A 546 -64.43 -5.77 -37.84
CA VAL A 546 -63.59 -6.65 -36.99
C VAL A 546 -62.29 -7.04 -37.69
N ALA A 547 -62.33 -7.39 -38.98
CA ALA A 547 -61.14 -7.73 -39.77
C ALA A 547 -60.13 -6.58 -39.84
N SER A 548 -60.62 -5.34 -39.99
CA SER A 548 -59.81 -4.15 -40.12
C SER A 548 -59.00 -3.88 -38.85
N ASP A 549 -59.66 -3.82 -37.69
CA ASP A 549 -58.96 -3.59 -36.41
C ASP A 549 -58.09 -4.79 -36.03
N LEU A 550 -58.54 -6.01 -36.30
CA LEU A 550 -57.73 -7.22 -36.07
C LEU A 550 -56.47 -7.24 -36.95
N SER A 551 -56.53 -6.72 -38.18
CA SER A 551 -55.35 -6.57 -39.03
C SER A 551 -54.32 -5.60 -38.44
N ILE A 552 -54.76 -4.53 -37.78
CA ILE A 552 -53.87 -3.56 -37.12
C ILE A 552 -53.20 -4.21 -35.91
N LEU A 553 -53.96 -4.95 -35.11
CA LEU A 553 -53.46 -5.65 -33.92
C LEU A 553 -52.55 -6.82 -34.26
N THR A 554 -52.89 -7.65 -35.24
CA THR A 554 -52.10 -8.84 -35.62
C THR A 554 -50.75 -8.51 -36.23
N ALA A 555 -50.58 -7.32 -36.81
CA ALA A 555 -49.29 -6.82 -37.23
C ALA A 555 -48.34 -6.50 -36.05
N ARG A 556 -48.87 -6.36 -34.83
CA ARG A 556 -48.15 -5.84 -33.65
C ARG A 556 -48.17 -6.78 -32.45
N VAL A 557 -49.23 -7.57 -32.29
CA VAL A 557 -49.46 -8.49 -31.18
C VAL A 557 -49.57 -9.90 -31.76
N SER A 558 -48.71 -10.79 -31.28
CA SER A 558 -48.63 -12.16 -31.80
C SER A 558 -49.81 -13.01 -31.33
N GLY A 559 -50.34 -13.85 -32.21
CA GLY A 559 -51.33 -14.88 -31.86
C GLY A 559 -52.79 -14.42 -31.78
N VAL A 560 -53.10 -13.13 -31.88
CA VAL A 560 -54.48 -12.59 -31.72
C VAL A 560 -55.44 -13.10 -32.80
N ALA A 561 -54.97 -13.35 -34.03
CA ALA A 561 -55.81 -13.86 -35.12
C ALA A 561 -56.31 -15.30 -34.91
N ALA A 562 -55.59 -16.10 -34.11
CA ALA A 562 -55.84 -17.52 -33.94
C ALA A 562 -56.73 -17.84 -32.73
N LEU A 563 -57.16 -16.82 -31.99
CA LEU A 563 -57.98 -16.95 -30.79
C LEU A 563 -59.41 -17.38 -31.13
N SER A 564 -60.04 -18.07 -30.18
CA SER A 564 -61.49 -18.27 -30.21
C SER A 564 -62.21 -16.93 -30.07
N LEU A 565 -63.50 -16.86 -30.44
CA LEU A 565 -64.27 -15.63 -30.28
C LEU A 565 -64.35 -15.18 -28.80
N GLU A 566 -64.42 -16.14 -27.87
CA GLU A 566 -64.44 -15.86 -26.42
C GLU A 566 -63.08 -15.33 -25.92
N ASP A 567 -61.98 -15.97 -26.33
CA ASP A 567 -60.62 -15.51 -26.00
C ASP A 567 -60.30 -14.16 -26.66
N LEU A 568 -60.86 -13.91 -27.86
CA LEU A 568 -60.69 -12.65 -28.56
C LEU A 568 -61.38 -11.50 -27.81
N VAL A 569 -62.59 -11.71 -27.28
CA VAL A 569 -63.28 -10.74 -26.40
C VAL A 569 -62.44 -10.43 -25.17
N THR A 570 -61.94 -11.48 -24.50
CA THR A 570 -61.14 -11.34 -23.28
C THR A 570 -59.82 -10.61 -23.57
N THR A 571 -59.13 -10.99 -24.64
CA THR A 571 -57.83 -10.42 -25.01
C THR A 571 -57.96 -8.99 -25.55
N SER A 572 -58.98 -8.68 -26.36
CA SER A 572 -59.20 -7.31 -26.85
C SER A 572 -59.55 -6.36 -25.72
N SER A 573 -60.34 -6.82 -24.74
CA SER A 573 -60.67 -6.05 -23.54
C SER A 573 -59.43 -5.81 -22.67
N ALA A 574 -58.62 -6.85 -22.45
CA ALA A 574 -57.36 -6.71 -21.71
C ALA A 574 -56.36 -5.77 -22.39
N LEU A 575 -56.22 -5.84 -23.73
CA LEU A 575 -55.40 -4.93 -24.53
C LEU A 575 -55.89 -3.47 -24.42
N ALA A 576 -57.20 -3.26 -24.53
CA ALA A 576 -57.80 -1.93 -24.43
C ALA A 576 -57.70 -1.31 -23.03
N ALA A 577 -57.70 -2.13 -21.97
CA ALA A 577 -57.61 -1.68 -20.59
C ALA A 577 -56.18 -1.35 -20.13
N ASP A 578 -55.15 -1.97 -20.73
CA ASP A 578 -53.76 -1.81 -20.33
C ASP A 578 -53.02 -0.72 -21.15
N ASP A 579 -53.45 0.52 -20.96
CA ASP A 579 -52.85 1.71 -21.57
C ASP A 579 -51.41 1.96 -21.10
N LEU A 580 -51.18 1.76 -19.79
CA LEU A 580 -49.90 2.05 -19.15
C LEU A 580 -48.75 1.22 -19.73
N ASN A 581 -48.93 -0.10 -19.91
CA ASN A 581 -47.87 -0.93 -20.46
C ASN A 581 -47.71 -0.75 -21.96
N ALA A 582 -48.78 -0.45 -22.70
CA ALA A 582 -48.70 -0.14 -24.13
C ALA A 582 -47.73 1.03 -24.39
N HIS A 583 -47.82 2.10 -23.60
CA HIS A 583 -46.90 3.24 -23.68
C HIS A 583 -45.47 2.94 -23.19
N ARG A 584 -45.26 1.86 -22.42
CA ARG A 584 -43.93 1.42 -21.94
C ARG A 584 -43.19 0.52 -22.93
N ILE A 585 -43.90 -0.18 -23.83
CA ILE A 585 -43.26 -1.10 -24.79
C ILE A 585 -42.21 -0.40 -25.68
N PRO A 586 -42.45 0.80 -26.25
CA PRO A 586 -41.41 1.48 -27.04
C PRO A 586 -40.12 1.74 -26.26
N THR A 587 -40.22 2.13 -24.99
CA THR A 587 -39.04 2.30 -24.12
C THR A 587 -38.31 0.98 -23.90
N VAL A 588 -39.04 -0.11 -23.66
CA VAL A 588 -38.46 -1.46 -23.58
C VAL A 588 -37.72 -1.82 -24.89
N ARG A 589 -38.30 -1.53 -26.05
CA ARG A 589 -37.67 -1.79 -27.36
C ARG A 589 -36.44 -0.93 -27.63
N SER A 590 -36.48 0.33 -27.20
CA SER A 590 -35.32 1.23 -27.28
C SER A 590 -34.16 0.70 -26.43
N LEU A 591 -34.42 0.33 -25.16
CA LEU A 591 -33.40 -0.26 -24.27
C LEU A 591 -32.83 -1.56 -24.86
N GLU A 592 -33.69 -2.44 -25.37
CA GLU A 592 -33.26 -3.68 -26.03
C GLU A 592 -32.35 -3.40 -27.23
N SER A 593 -32.76 -2.48 -28.11
CA SER A 593 -31.99 -2.13 -29.31
C SER A 593 -30.63 -1.51 -28.97
N GLN A 594 -30.53 -0.72 -27.90
CA GLN A 594 -29.27 -0.13 -27.45
C GLN A 594 -28.32 -1.21 -26.90
N ILE A 595 -28.83 -2.11 -26.04
CA ILE A 595 -28.06 -3.24 -25.51
C ILE A 595 -27.58 -4.17 -26.65
N GLU A 596 -28.44 -4.40 -27.66
CA GLU A 596 -28.10 -5.18 -28.85
C GLU A 596 -27.02 -4.49 -29.71
N ALA A 597 -27.10 -3.17 -29.90
CA ALA A 597 -26.11 -2.40 -30.66
C ALA A 597 -24.71 -2.48 -30.03
N LEU A 598 -24.64 -2.50 -28.70
CA LEU A 598 -23.41 -2.68 -27.91
C LEU A 598 -22.88 -4.13 -27.92
N GLY A 599 -23.58 -5.08 -28.54
CA GLY A 599 -23.16 -6.48 -28.66
C GLY A 599 -23.61 -7.38 -27.50
N ALA A 600 -24.44 -6.89 -26.57
CA ALA A 600 -24.84 -7.62 -25.37
C ALA A 600 -26.19 -8.37 -25.52
N ALA A 601 -26.72 -8.54 -26.74
CA ALA A 601 -28.03 -9.15 -27.01
C ALA A 601 -28.30 -10.48 -26.27
N SER A 602 -27.29 -11.34 -26.17
CA SER A 602 -27.40 -12.66 -25.53
C SER A 602 -27.72 -12.61 -24.03
N ILE A 603 -27.39 -11.51 -23.32
CA ILE A 603 -27.75 -11.39 -21.90
C ILE A 603 -29.27 -11.30 -21.72
N LEU A 604 -29.95 -10.60 -22.62
CA LEU A 604 -31.41 -10.47 -22.62
C LEU A 604 -32.07 -11.81 -22.93
N ILE A 605 -31.45 -12.63 -23.80
CA ILE A 605 -31.93 -13.99 -24.09
C ILE A 605 -31.85 -14.86 -22.84
N GLU A 606 -30.75 -14.80 -22.09
CA GLU A 606 -30.56 -15.57 -20.85
C GLU A 606 -31.56 -15.14 -19.77
N ILE A 607 -31.73 -13.82 -19.55
CA ILE A 607 -32.70 -13.25 -18.60
C ILE A 607 -34.11 -13.77 -18.89
N ARG A 608 -34.53 -13.76 -20.16
CA ARG A 608 -35.87 -14.23 -20.59
C ARG A 608 -36.03 -15.73 -20.47
N SER A 609 -35.01 -16.50 -20.86
CA SER A 609 -35.07 -17.98 -20.86
C SER A 609 -35.20 -18.54 -19.44
N TYR A 610 -34.53 -17.91 -18.47
CA TYR A 610 -34.54 -18.34 -17.08
C TYR A 610 -35.45 -17.52 -16.16
N LYS A 611 -36.17 -16.52 -16.71
CA LYS A 611 -37.09 -15.65 -15.96
C LYS A 611 -36.43 -15.02 -14.73
N LEU A 612 -35.24 -14.45 -14.93
CA LEU A 612 -34.39 -13.96 -13.85
C LEU A 612 -34.90 -12.64 -13.25
N ALA A 613 -34.81 -12.50 -11.93
CA ALA A 613 -35.15 -11.27 -11.22
C ALA A 613 -34.13 -10.16 -11.51
N TRP A 614 -34.57 -8.90 -11.44
CA TRP A 614 -33.79 -7.75 -11.90
C TRP A 614 -32.57 -7.42 -11.02
N ASP A 615 -32.62 -7.78 -9.74
CA ASP A 615 -31.59 -7.54 -8.75
C ASP A 615 -30.25 -8.23 -9.09
N ILE A 616 -30.31 -9.29 -9.91
CA ILE A 616 -29.12 -10.02 -10.36
C ILE A 616 -28.64 -9.64 -11.77
N TRP A 617 -29.39 -8.85 -12.55
CA TRP A 617 -29.07 -8.62 -13.98
C TRP A 617 -27.69 -7.98 -14.20
N ILE A 618 -27.33 -7.01 -13.37
CA ILE A 618 -26.04 -6.31 -13.46
C ILE A 618 -24.89 -7.29 -13.19
N ASN A 619 -24.97 -8.07 -12.10
CA ASN A 619 -23.93 -9.03 -11.76
C ASN A 619 -23.90 -10.21 -12.73
N LEU A 620 -25.05 -10.61 -13.29
CA LEU A 620 -25.13 -11.59 -14.37
C LEU A 620 -24.38 -11.12 -15.62
N PHE A 621 -24.62 -9.87 -16.04
CA PHE A 621 -23.88 -9.24 -17.14
C PHE A 621 -22.39 -9.14 -16.85
N ARG A 622 -22.00 -8.60 -15.68
CA ARG A 622 -20.59 -8.48 -15.27
C ARG A 622 -19.90 -9.84 -15.27
N HIS A 623 -20.54 -10.89 -14.74
CA HIS A 623 -20.02 -12.25 -14.78
C HIS A 623 -19.83 -12.74 -16.22
N ALA A 624 -20.82 -12.58 -17.10
CA ALA A 624 -20.71 -12.94 -18.51
C ALA A 624 -19.57 -12.20 -19.21
N TYR A 625 -19.41 -10.91 -18.91
CA TYR A 625 -18.42 -10.03 -19.51
C TYR A 625 -17.02 -10.44 -19.09
N PHE A 626 -16.77 -10.59 -17.79
CA PHE A 626 -15.48 -11.05 -17.28
C PHE A 626 -15.17 -12.47 -17.74
N ALA A 627 -16.14 -13.38 -17.78
CA ALA A 627 -15.90 -14.75 -18.26
C ALA A 627 -15.53 -14.79 -19.75
N SER A 628 -16.16 -13.93 -20.55
CA SER A 628 -15.86 -13.80 -21.99
C SER A 628 -14.47 -13.19 -22.21
N CYS A 629 -14.13 -12.15 -21.45
CA CYS A 629 -12.80 -11.54 -21.46
C CYS A 629 -11.73 -12.55 -21.02
N TYR A 630 -12.01 -13.36 -19.99
CA TYR A 630 -11.09 -14.39 -19.51
C TYR A 630 -10.86 -15.50 -20.53
N ASP A 631 -11.92 -15.99 -21.18
CA ASP A 631 -11.81 -16.95 -22.27
C ASP A 631 -10.94 -16.40 -23.42
N SER A 632 -11.15 -15.13 -23.80
CA SER A 632 -10.34 -14.45 -24.82
C SER A 632 -8.88 -14.30 -24.39
N ALA A 633 -8.64 -13.90 -23.13
CA ALA A 633 -7.31 -13.74 -22.55
C ALA A 633 -6.50 -15.06 -22.58
N ARG A 634 -7.15 -16.20 -22.28
CA ARG A 634 -6.51 -17.52 -22.36
C ARG A 634 -6.13 -17.90 -23.78
N VAL A 635 -6.88 -17.45 -24.79
CA VAL A 635 -6.53 -17.70 -26.20
C VAL A 635 -5.37 -16.82 -26.65
N SER A 636 -5.34 -15.56 -26.23
CA SER A 636 -4.27 -14.61 -26.61
C SER A 636 -2.96 -14.81 -25.86
N LEU A 637 -3.01 -15.33 -24.62
CA LEU A 637 -1.85 -15.48 -23.74
C LEU A 637 -1.58 -16.96 -23.44
N PRO A 638 -0.61 -17.59 -24.13
CA PRO A 638 -0.24 -18.99 -23.88
C PRO A 638 0.19 -19.26 -22.43
N SER A 639 0.87 -18.30 -21.80
CA SER A 639 1.30 -18.37 -20.39
C SER A 639 0.12 -18.51 -19.43
N LEU A 640 -0.99 -17.79 -19.68
CA LEU A 640 -2.21 -17.88 -18.89
C LEU A 640 -2.95 -19.20 -19.14
N ALA A 641 -2.98 -19.69 -20.38
CA ALA A 641 -3.62 -20.97 -20.71
C ALA A 641 -2.90 -22.19 -20.12
N ALA A 642 -1.57 -22.16 -20.11
CA ALA A 642 -0.73 -23.24 -19.59
C ALA A 642 -0.47 -23.14 -18.08
N PHE A 643 -0.96 -22.09 -17.42
CA PHE A 643 -0.72 -21.85 -16.01
C PHE A 643 -1.22 -23.00 -15.12
N LYS A 644 -0.39 -23.42 -14.18
CA LYS A 644 -0.72 -24.36 -13.12
C LYS A 644 -0.27 -23.77 -11.79
N GLY A 645 -1.21 -23.57 -10.86
CA GLY A 645 -0.94 -22.95 -9.56
C GLY A 645 0.15 -23.67 -8.77
N GLU A 646 0.13 -25.00 -8.74
CA GLU A 646 1.16 -25.81 -8.07
C GLU A 646 2.55 -25.60 -8.65
N SER A 647 2.69 -25.59 -9.98
CA SER A 647 3.98 -25.36 -10.65
C SER A 647 4.49 -23.94 -10.42
N HIS A 648 3.59 -22.94 -10.44
CA HIS A 648 3.98 -21.56 -10.14
C HIS A 648 4.40 -21.39 -8.67
N ALA A 649 3.66 -21.98 -7.73
CA ALA A 649 4.03 -21.99 -6.31
C ALA A 649 5.40 -22.64 -6.09
N GLN A 650 5.69 -23.73 -6.81
CA GLN A 650 7.02 -24.35 -6.81
C GLN A 650 8.09 -23.40 -7.36
N PHE A 651 7.86 -22.69 -8.47
CA PHE A 651 8.83 -21.71 -8.98
C PHE A 651 9.09 -20.57 -7.98
N THR A 652 8.05 -20.07 -7.32
CA THR A 652 8.20 -19.03 -6.28
C THR A 652 8.98 -19.54 -5.08
N GLN A 653 8.70 -20.77 -4.61
CA GLN A 653 9.45 -21.37 -3.52
C GLN A 653 10.92 -21.61 -3.88
N GLU A 654 11.19 -22.12 -5.09
CA GLU A 654 12.55 -22.30 -5.60
C GLU A 654 13.28 -20.96 -5.74
N PHE A 655 12.61 -19.92 -6.25
CA PHE A 655 13.16 -18.56 -6.30
C PHE A 655 13.58 -18.07 -4.90
N GLN A 656 12.71 -18.20 -3.89
CA GLN A 656 13.02 -17.79 -2.52
C GLN A 656 14.20 -18.55 -1.90
N ILE A 657 14.34 -19.84 -2.21
CA ILE A 657 15.47 -20.66 -1.75
C ILE A 657 16.76 -20.19 -2.43
N LEU A 658 16.73 -20.06 -3.76
CA LEU A 658 17.89 -19.64 -4.56
C LEU A 658 18.33 -18.23 -4.21
N ASP A 659 17.40 -17.30 -3.94
CA ASP A 659 17.72 -15.93 -3.52
C ASP A 659 18.44 -15.91 -2.16
N LYS A 660 17.96 -16.69 -1.18
CA LYS A 660 18.62 -16.84 0.12
C LYS A 660 20.01 -17.48 -0.01
N GLU A 661 20.16 -18.47 -0.88
CA GLU A 661 21.46 -19.08 -1.17
C GLU A 661 22.40 -18.08 -1.84
N ARG A 662 21.91 -17.29 -2.79
CA ARG A 662 22.65 -16.22 -3.46
C ARG A 662 23.15 -15.18 -2.47
N LEU A 663 22.31 -14.69 -1.55
CA LEU A 663 22.74 -13.74 -0.51
C LEU A 663 23.83 -14.32 0.41
N ARG A 664 23.74 -15.62 0.75
CA ARG A 664 24.79 -16.29 1.55
C ARG A 664 26.12 -16.36 0.81
N VAL A 665 26.08 -16.64 -0.50
CA VAL A 665 27.29 -16.74 -1.33
C VAL A 665 27.85 -15.36 -1.67
N ALA A 666 27.01 -14.32 -1.76
CA ALA A 666 27.42 -12.94 -2.06
C ALA A 666 28.51 -12.43 -1.11
N ALA A 667 28.47 -12.76 0.18
CA ALA A 667 29.52 -12.37 1.12
C ALA A 667 30.89 -13.00 0.80
N ALA A 668 30.91 -14.24 0.30
CA ALA A 668 32.14 -14.89 -0.16
C ALA A 668 32.67 -14.20 -1.43
N ARG A 669 31.78 -13.83 -2.35
CA ARG A 669 32.11 -13.07 -3.58
C ARG A 669 32.70 -11.70 -3.27
N VAL A 670 32.06 -10.93 -2.38
CA VAL A 670 32.59 -9.65 -1.88
C VAL A 670 33.96 -9.84 -1.24
N SER A 671 34.14 -10.88 -0.42
CA SER A 671 35.44 -11.19 0.19
C SER A 671 36.50 -11.54 -0.86
N ARG A 672 36.12 -12.19 -1.96
CA ARG A 672 37.00 -12.55 -3.06
C ARG A 672 37.48 -11.31 -3.83
N GLU A 673 36.55 -10.48 -4.29
CA GLU A 673 36.86 -9.21 -4.96
C GLU A 673 37.73 -8.31 -4.09
N HIS A 674 37.38 -8.18 -2.80
CA HIS A 674 38.20 -7.46 -1.82
C HIS A 674 39.62 -8.02 -1.72
N ALA A 675 39.78 -9.34 -1.59
CA ALA A 675 41.07 -9.98 -1.42
C ALA A 675 41.97 -9.80 -2.65
N GLU A 676 41.43 -9.99 -3.85
CA GLU A 676 42.17 -9.78 -5.10
C GLU A 676 42.67 -8.33 -5.20
N ARG A 677 41.78 -7.37 -4.95
CA ARG A 677 42.14 -5.95 -4.99
C ARG A 677 43.16 -5.57 -3.92
N ALA A 678 43.00 -6.07 -2.70
CA ALA A 678 43.95 -5.82 -1.62
C ALA A 678 45.34 -6.38 -1.95
N ILE A 679 45.42 -7.55 -2.59
CA ILE A 679 46.68 -8.14 -3.05
C ILE A 679 47.32 -7.28 -4.15
N GLU A 680 46.54 -6.83 -5.13
CA GLU A 680 47.01 -5.94 -6.19
C GLU A 680 47.58 -4.62 -5.63
N VAL A 681 46.89 -4.00 -4.68
CA VAL A 681 47.37 -2.77 -4.01
C VAL A 681 48.62 -3.04 -3.17
N MET A 682 48.66 -4.14 -2.42
CA MET A 682 49.84 -4.52 -1.63
C MET A 682 51.07 -4.74 -2.51
N ASN A 683 50.89 -5.33 -3.69
CA ASN A 683 51.97 -5.57 -4.65
C ASN A 683 52.46 -4.27 -5.32
N SER A 684 51.55 -3.34 -5.63
CA SER A 684 51.91 -2.04 -6.20
C SER A 684 52.55 -1.08 -5.19
N HIS A 685 52.28 -1.25 -3.89
CA HIS A 685 52.80 -0.40 -2.81
C HIS A 685 53.65 -1.21 -1.81
N ALA A 686 54.75 -1.79 -2.30
CA ALA A 686 55.59 -2.70 -1.50
C ALA A 686 56.10 -2.09 -0.19
N ASP A 687 56.54 -0.83 -0.19
CA ASP A 687 57.06 -0.15 1.01
C ASP A 687 55.98 0.02 2.09
N GLN A 688 54.78 0.43 1.69
CA GLN A 688 53.63 0.53 2.58
C GLN A 688 53.25 -0.85 3.13
N THR A 689 53.29 -1.89 2.29
CA THR A 689 53.00 -3.27 2.68
C THR A 689 53.98 -3.79 3.73
N LEU A 690 55.28 -3.50 3.56
CA LEU A 690 56.31 -3.86 4.54
C LEU A 690 56.05 -3.16 5.88
N LEU A 691 55.74 -1.86 5.85
CA LEU A 691 55.42 -1.10 7.06
C LEU A 691 54.18 -1.65 7.77
N VAL A 692 53.08 -1.86 7.06
CA VAL A 692 51.82 -2.37 7.64
C VAL A 692 52.01 -3.77 8.23
N ARG A 693 52.70 -4.68 7.52
CA ARG A 693 53.00 -6.02 8.05
C ARG A 693 53.91 -5.96 9.28
N ALA A 694 54.90 -5.08 9.29
CA ALA A 694 55.78 -4.89 10.44
C ALA A 694 55.00 -4.35 11.66
N GLN A 695 54.09 -3.39 11.47
CA GLN A 695 53.25 -2.86 12.55
C GLN A 695 52.23 -3.89 13.06
N ALA A 696 51.64 -4.69 12.16
CA ALA A 696 50.71 -5.77 12.49
C ALA A 696 51.39 -6.92 13.28
N ALA A 697 52.69 -7.16 13.06
CA ALA A 697 53.44 -8.20 13.76
C ALA A 697 53.95 -7.77 15.16
N LYS A 698 53.91 -6.48 15.49
CA LYS A 698 54.36 -5.96 16.80
C LYS A 698 53.39 -6.33 17.92
N ARG A 699 53.92 -6.52 19.13
CA ARG A 699 53.12 -6.74 20.35
C ARG A 699 52.80 -5.45 21.13
N SER A 700 53.63 -4.41 20.96
CA SER A 700 53.53 -3.10 21.61
C SER A 700 54.30 -2.05 20.79
N ARG A 701 54.22 -0.76 21.18
CA ARG A 701 54.89 0.37 20.50
C ARG A 701 54.52 0.48 19.02
N HIS A 702 53.22 0.41 18.76
CA HIS A 702 52.65 0.70 17.45
C HIS A 702 52.84 2.18 17.12
N LEU A 703 52.85 2.52 15.84
CA LEU A 703 52.81 3.92 15.43
C LEU A 703 51.41 4.50 15.70
N PRO A 704 51.30 5.79 16.07
CA PRO A 704 50.02 6.50 16.08
C PRO A 704 49.32 6.36 14.73
N LEU A 705 48.01 6.11 14.74
CA LEU A 705 47.24 5.84 13.52
C LEU A 705 47.40 6.98 12.50
N ARG A 706 47.31 8.24 12.93
CA ARG A 706 47.52 9.42 12.07
C ARG A 706 48.87 9.39 11.34
N LYS A 707 49.97 9.02 12.03
CA LYS A 707 51.31 8.88 11.42
C LYS A 707 51.37 7.68 10.47
N LEU A 708 50.71 6.58 10.82
CA LEU A 708 50.67 5.38 9.97
C LEU A 708 49.89 5.62 8.68
N VAL A 709 48.76 6.35 8.74
CA VAL A 709 47.96 6.74 7.58
C VAL A 709 48.76 7.62 6.62
N LEU A 710 49.51 8.60 7.12
CA LEU A 710 50.40 9.43 6.28
C LEU A 710 51.44 8.60 5.50
N GLN A 711 51.86 7.46 6.03
CA GLN A 711 52.92 6.64 5.43
C GLN A 711 52.40 5.46 4.60
N ALA A 712 51.21 4.92 4.92
CA ALA A 712 50.72 3.66 4.37
C ALA A 712 49.20 3.61 4.12
N ALA A 713 48.58 4.75 3.82
CA ALA A 713 47.14 4.83 3.62
C ALA A 713 46.61 3.96 2.47
N ASP A 714 47.35 3.81 1.37
CA ASP A 714 46.86 3.06 0.20
C ASP A 714 46.71 1.58 0.56
N VAL A 715 47.70 1.00 1.25
CA VAL A 715 47.60 -0.39 1.74
C VAL A 715 46.61 -0.52 2.89
N LEU A 716 46.58 0.41 3.85
CA LEU A 716 45.63 0.33 4.97
C LEU A 716 44.17 0.37 4.50
N THR A 717 43.84 1.28 3.59
CA THR A 717 42.48 1.41 3.03
C THR A 717 42.16 0.30 2.03
N ALA A 718 43.14 -0.38 1.43
CA ALA A 718 42.87 -1.58 0.64
C ALA A 718 42.64 -2.82 1.52
N VAL A 719 43.40 -2.97 2.61
CA VAL A 719 43.26 -4.10 3.54
C VAL A 719 41.95 -3.98 4.32
N CYS A 720 41.64 -2.80 4.85
CA CYS A 720 40.37 -2.50 5.50
C CYS A 720 39.68 -1.36 4.74
N PRO A 721 38.78 -1.64 3.79
CA PRO A 721 38.19 -0.62 2.92
C PRO A 721 37.05 0.18 3.53
N CYS A 722 36.44 -0.28 4.62
CA CYS A 722 35.38 0.46 5.32
C CYS A 722 35.87 0.93 6.70
N TRP A 723 35.94 2.24 6.94
CA TRP A 723 36.38 2.81 8.22
C TRP A 723 35.17 3.40 8.91
N MET A 724 34.90 3.00 10.16
CA MET A 724 33.69 3.38 10.89
C MET A 724 34.08 4.29 12.06
N SER A 725 33.52 5.49 12.15
CA SER A 725 33.92 6.45 13.18
C SER A 725 32.85 7.52 13.46
N SER A 726 33.12 8.41 14.41
CA SER A 726 32.36 9.66 14.58
C SER A 726 33.06 10.83 13.88
N PRO A 727 32.36 11.91 13.50
CA PRO A 727 32.97 13.06 12.81
C PRO A 727 34.19 13.63 13.56
N LEU A 728 34.09 13.60 14.88
CA LEU A 728 35.10 14.01 15.83
C LEU A 728 36.36 13.12 15.78
N ASN A 729 36.18 11.80 15.86
CA ASN A 729 37.27 10.83 15.82
C ASN A 729 37.97 10.82 14.45
N VAL A 730 37.23 11.06 13.36
CA VAL A 730 37.79 11.22 12.01
C VAL A 730 38.87 12.31 12.00
N SER A 731 38.55 13.48 12.53
CA SER A 731 39.46 14.63 12.53
C SER A 731 40.68 14.43 13.44
N GLN A 732 40.53 13.65 14.52
CA GLN A 732 41.64 13.31 15.41
C GLN A 732 42.59 12.28 14.79
N LEU A 733 42.03 11.19 14.27
CA LEU A 733 42.78 10.00 13.89
C LEU A 733 43.30 10.04 12.45
N LEU A 734 42.62 10.75 11.56
CA LEU A 734 42.96 10.81 10.14
C LEU A 734 43.60 12.16 9.81
N PRO A 735 44.64 12.21 8.97
CA PRO A 735 45.09 13.46 8.36
C PRO A 735 44.04 14.00 7.36
N ALA A 736 44.15 15.29 7.02
CA ALA A 736 43.28 15.97 6.05
C ALA A 736 44.03 16.38 4.75
N ASP A 737 45.21 15.83 4.53
CA ASP A 737 46.14 16.18 3.45
C ASP A 737 45.69 15.71 2.06
N ARG A 738 44.80 14.71 1.99
CA ARG A 738 44.25 14.17 0.74
C ARG A 738 42.91 13.48 0.94
N ARG A 739 42.25 13.16 -0.18
CA ARG A 739 41.04 12.32 -0.21
C ARG A 739 41.44 10.85 -0.10
N TYR A 740 41.13 10.24 1.03
CA TYR A 740 41.44 8.85 1.35
C TYR A 740 40.35 7.88 0.91
N PHE A 741 39.11 8.36 0.83
CA PHE A 741 37.93 7.53 0.56
C PHE A 741 37.27 7.94 -0.74
N ASP A 742 36.58 6.99 -1.36
CA ASP A 742 35.77 7.26 -2.55
C ASP A 742 34.38 7.75 -2.10
N PHE A 743 33.85 7.19 -1.01
CA PHE A 743 32.58 7.60 -0.41
C PHE A 743 32.71 7.94 1.08
N VAL A 744 32.01 8.98 1.52
CA VAL A 744 31.66 9.22 2.92
C VAL A 744 30.16 8.96 3.06
N VAL A 745 29.81 8.07 3.99
CA VAL A 745 28.42 7.68 4.26
C VAL A 745 28.08 8.09 5.67
N PHE A 746 27.09 8.98 5.85
CA PHE A 746 26.57 9.33 7.17
C PHE A 746 25.29 8.55 7.49
N ASP A 747 25.17 8.03 8.70
CA ASP A 747 23.87 7.58 9.27
C ASP A 747 23.40 8.56 10.34
N GLU A 748 22.09 8.63 10.53
CA GLU A 748 21.43 9.61 11.40
C GLU A 748 21.85 11.07 11.10
N ALA A 749 22.00 11.40 9.81
CA ALA A 749 22.47 12.72 9.35
C ALA A 749 21.53 13.88 9.72
N SER A 750 20.29 13.59 10.16
CA SER A 750 19.39 14.60 10.74
C SER A 750 19.91 15.15 12.08
N GLN A 751 20.82 14.44 12.75
CA GLN A 751 21.47 14.86 14.00
C GLN A 751 22.86 15.48 13.77
N VAL A 752 23.36 15.51 12.53
CA VAL A 752 24.69 16.03 12.21
C VAL A 752 24.58 17.44 11.62
N LEU A 753 25.36 18.37 12.16
CA LEU A 753 25.50 19.73 11.61
C LEU A 753 26.47 19.74 10.40
N PRO A 754 26.22 20.57 9.37
CA PRO A 754 27.11 20.67 8.20
C PRO A 754 28.58 20.95 8.54
N GLU A 755 28.84 21.83 9.51
CA GLU A 755 30.18 22.16 9.99
C GLU A 755 30.88 20.99 10.68
N ASP A 756 30.11 20.16 11.39
CA ASP A 756 30.65 18.95 12.03
C ASP A 756 30.94 17.87 10.96
N ALA A 757 30.20 17.85 9.86
CA ALA A 757 30.38 16.92 8.74
C ALA A 757 31.54 17.30 7.80
N ALA A 758 31.82 18.59 7.61
CA ALA A 758 32.76 19.10 6.61
C ALA A 758 34.14 18.45 6.67
N CYS A 759 34.68 18.24 7.88
CA CYS A 759 35.97 17.60 8.09
C CYS A 759 35.98 16.14 7.59
N SER A 760 34.87 15.41 7.74
CA SER A 760 34.76 14.05 7.22
C SER A 760 34.59 14.05 5.71
N VAL A 761 33.74 14.94 5.17
CA VAL A 761 33.49 15.08 3.73
C VAL A 761 34.78 15.39 2.97
N LEU A 762 35.65 16.26 3.50
CA LEU A 762 36.93 16.63 2.90
C LEU A 762 37.83 15.42 2.56
N ARG A 763 37.70 14.33 3.33
CA ARG A 763 38.50 13.10 3.18
C ARG A 763 37.92 12.14 2.14
N GLY A 764 36.73 12.40 1.61
CA GLY A 764 36.09 11.61 0.57
C GLY A 764 35.97 12.33 -0.77
N ARG A 765 35.39 11.63 -1.76
CA ARG A 765 35.04 12.22 -3.07
C ARG A 765 33.55 12.40 -3.23
N ARG A 766 32.77 11.44 -2.73
CA ARG A 766 31.32 11.37 -2.79
C ARG A 766 30.70 11.38 -1.41
N LEU A 767 29.47 11.88 -1.32
CA LEU A 767 28.70 11.96 -0.08
C LEU A 767 27.35 11.29 -0.23
N VAL A 768 27.09 10.34 0.66
CA VAL A 768 25.76 9.74 0.86
C VAL A 768 25.35 10.00 2.30
N VAL A 769 24.14 10.49 2.52
CA VAL A 769 23.62 10.73 3.87
C VAL A 769 22.33 9.97 4.07
N ALA A 770 22.20 9.28 5.20
CA ALA A 770 20.99 8.57 5.58
C ALA A 770 20.41 9.18 6.84
N GLY A 771 19.09 9.31 6.88
CA GLY A 771 18.40 9.88 8.03
C GLY A 771 16.90 10.04 7.79
N ASP A 772 16.27 10.80 8.68
CA ASP A 772 14.83 11.09 8.62
C ASP A 772 14.59 12.52 9.09
N GLN A 773 14.02 13.35 8.20
CA GLN A 773 13.75 14.76 8.46
C GLN A 773 12.63 14.96 9.49
N HIS A 774 11.83 13.92 9.77
CA HIS A 774 10.74 13.94 10.73
C HIS A 774 11.13 13.33 12.10
N GLN A 775 12.43 13.05 12.32
CA GLN A 775 13.00 12.69 13.63
C GLN A 775 13.80 13.86 14.23
N LEU A 776 14.47 13.67 15.37
CA LEU A 776 15.08 14.79 16.11
C LEU A 776 16.18 15.48 15.27
N PRO A 777 16.20 16.83 15.28
CA PRO A 777 17.32 17.62 14.76
C PRO A 777 18.55 17.50 15.70
N PRO A 778 19.71 18.08 15.32
CA PRO A 778 20.90 18.11 16.17
C PRO A 778 20.61 18.83 17.49
N THR A 779 21.15 18.33 18.60
CA THR A 779 21.06 19.00 19.91
C THR A 779 22.40 19.66 20.26
N THR A 780 22.42 20.98 20.37
CA THR A 780 23.61 21.72 20.79
C THR A 780 23.74 21.69 22.31
N PHE A 781 24.29 20.61 22.86
CA PHE A 781 24.48 20.37 24.31
C PHE A 781 25.33 21.43 25.05
N PHE A 782 25.91 22.40 24.34
CA PHE A 782 26.79 23.44 24.90
C PHE A 782 26.42 24.87 24.47
N ALA A 783 25.28 25.07 23.78
CA ALA A 783 24.89 26.42 23.36
C ALA A 783 24.32 27.26 24.51
N ASP A 784 23.71 26.62 25.51
CA ASP A 784 23.21 27.29 26.71
C ASP A 784 23.92 26.77 27.94
N GLY A 785 24.70 27.64 28.58
CA GLY A 785 25.25 27.44 29.92
C GLY A 785 24.27 27.81 31.02
N SER A 786 22.98 27.51 30.84
CA SER A 786 21.90 27.73 31.80
C SER A 786 21.02 26.49 31.84
N ASP A 787 21.28 25.61 32.80
CA ASP A 787 20.43 24.45 33.12
C ASP A 787 19.21 24.87 33.99
N ASP A 788 19.02 26.17 34.28
CA ASP A 788 17.82 26.69 34.97
C ASP A 788 16.97 27.66 34.12
N GLU A 789 15.71 27.25 33.93
CA GLU A 789 14.48 28.05 33.69
C GLU A 789 14.29 28.92 32.43
N GLU A 790 15.06 28.75 31.35
CA GLU A 790 14.68 29.28 30.02
C GLU A 790 14.85 28.23 28.88
N GLU A 791 14.08 27.14 28.92
CA GLU A 791 13.88 26.22 27.76
C GLU A 791 13.12 26.89 26.57
N ASP A 792 12.83 28.20 26.65
CA ASP A 792 11.99 28.94 25.71
C ASP A 792 12.77 29.80 24.70
N SER A 793 14.09 29.58 24.54
CA SER A 793 14.82 30.10 23.38
C SER A 793 14.78 29.09 22.24
N PRO A 794 13.94 29.29 21.19
CA PRO A 794 14.16 28.60 19.95
C PRO A 794 15.43 29.21 19.36
N ILE A 795 16.59 28.59 19.60
CA ILE A 795 17.74 28.80 18.72
C ILE A 795 17.36 28.20 17.37
N ALA A 796 16.58 28.98 16.62
CA ALA A 796 16.47 28.87 15.18
C ALA A 796 17.87 29.14 14.62
N GLY A 797 18.42 28.23 13.82
CA GLY A 797 19.63 28.64 13.10
C GLY A 797 20.33 27.63 12.21
N PHE A 798 20.28 26.32 12.45
CA PHE A 798 21.09 25.39 11.65
C PHE A 798 20.26 24.23 11.12
N GLU A 799 20.12 24.19 9.79
CA GLU A 799 19.61 23.04 9.06
C GLU A 799 20.57 21.86 9.27
N SER A 800 20.01 20.67 9.49
CA SER A 800 20.84 19.46 9.55
C SER A 800 21.52 19.20 8.20
N LEU A 801 22.61 18.43 8.21
CA LEU A 801 23.27 17.96 6.98
C LEU A 801 22.28 17.30 6.01
N LEU A 802 21.34 16.52 6.56
CA LEU A 802 20.27 15.87 5.81
C LEU A 802 19.35 16.88 5.09
N GLU A 803 18.83 17.86 5.82
CA GLU A 803 17.92 18.89 5.28
C GLU A 803 18.62 19.72 4.20
N GLN A 804 19.85 20.15 4.47
CA GLN A 804 20.61 21.00 3.55
C GLN A 804 20.92 20.29 2.23
N LEU A 805 21.42 19.06 2.28
CA LEU A 805 21.69 18.26 1.07
C LEU A 805 20.42 17.97 0.28
N SER A 806 19.32 17.70 0.97
CA SER A 806 18.03 17.37 0.35
C SER A 806 17.44 18.47 -0.54
N SER A 807 18.04 19.67 -0.54
CA SER A 807 17.64 20.79 -1.40
C SER A 807 18.30 20.79 -2.77
N PHE A 808 19.40 20.04 -2.98
CA PHE A 808 20.16 20.07 -4.24
C PHE A 808 20.74 18.72 -4.71
N VAL A 809 20.58 17.61 -3.98
CA VAL A 809 20.93 16.26 -4.45
C VAL A 809 19.73 15.32 -4.49
N ASP A 810 19.88 14.18 -5.17
CA ASP A 810 18.87 13.13 -5.28
C ASP A 810 18.40 12.65 -3.90
N ARG A 811 17.09 12.49 -3.76
CA ARG A 811 16.46 11.91 -2.58
C ARG A 811 15.91 10.53 -2.91
N TRP A 812 16.42 9.51 -2.25
CA TRP A 812 15.94 8.14 -2.32
C TRP A 812 15.14 7.81 -1.06
N SER A 813 13.83 7.66 -1.19
CA SER A 813 12.94 7.32 -0.08
C SER A 813 12.86 5.81 0.10
N LEU A 814 13.03 5.33 1.34
CA LEU A 814 12.75 3.94 1.69
C LEU A 814 11.26 3.79 2.01
N GLU A 815 10.57 2.89 1.32
CA GLU A 815 9.11 2.87 1.27
C GLU A 815 8.48 1.75 2.11
N TRP A 816 9.25 0.73 2.50
CA TRP A 816 8.72 -0.43 3.21
C TRP A 816 9.03 -0.37 4.70
N HIS A 817 8.05 -0.69 5.56
CA HIS A 817 8.21 -0.71 7.01
C HIS A 817 8.24 -2.15 7.56
N TYR A 818 9.35 -2.53 8.19
CA TYR A 818 9.63 -3.90 8.68
C TYR A 818 9.64 -4.05 10.19
N ARG A 819 9.68 -2.94 10.94
CA ARG A 819 9.88 -2.98 12.41
C ARG A 819 8.64 -3.50 13.13
N SER A 820 7.47 -2.98 12.78
CA SER A 820 6.23 -3.26 13.48
C SER A 820 5.64 -4.60 13.04
N ARG A 821 5.39 -5.47 14.03
CA ARG A 821 4.69 -6.75 13.84
C ARG A 821 3.21 -6.57 13.49
N ASP A 822 2.63 -5.45 13.89
CA ASP A 822 1.25 -5.04 13.60
C ASP A 822 1.27 -3.62 13.04
N GLU A 823 0.60 -3.40 11.91
CA GLU A 823 0.59 -2.11 11.21
C GLU A 823 0.06 -0.96 12.06
N ARG A 824 -0.80 -1.21 13.06
CA ARG A 824 -1.34 -0.18 13.96
C ARG A 824 -0.24 0.59 14.70
N LEU A 825 0.91 -0.04 14.97
CA LEU A 825 2.03 0.61 15.65
C LEU A 825 2.67 1.74 14.85
N ILE A 826 2.58 1.69 13.51
CA ILE A 826 3.12 2.73 12.62
C ILE A 826 2.01 3.52 11.90
N ALA A 827 0.77 3.01 11.87
CA ALA A 827 -0.35 3.60 11.14
C ALA A 827 -0.57 5.08 11.46
N PHE A 828 -0.49 5.47 12.74
CA PHE A 828 -0.60 6.87 13.14
C PHE A 828 0.46 7.76 12.48
N SER A 829 1.74 7.42 12.62
CA SER A 829 2.83 8.19 12.01
C SER A 829 2.78 8.12 10.49
N ASN A 830 2.42 6.97 9.91
CA ASN A 830 2.30 6.82 8.46
C ASN A 830 1.25 7.80 7.90
N LYS A 831 0.06 7.88 8.52
CA LYS A 831 -1.03 8.78 8.12
C LYS A 831 -0.69 10.26 8.35
N HIS A 832 -0.20 10.62 9.54
CA HIS A 832 -0.10 12.02 9.96
C HIS A 832 1.27 12.66 9.72
N VAL A 833 2.33 11.88 9.56
CA VAL A 833 3.71 12.37 9.37
C VAL A 833 4.24 12.04 7.98
N TYR A 834 4.00 10.81 7.49
CA TYR A 834 4.56 10.33 6.22
C TYR A 834 3.55 10.23 5.06
N ALA A 835 2.36 10.81 5.22
CA ALA A 835 1.31 10.89 4.19
C ALA A 835 0.94 9.55 3.51
N ASN A 836 0.94 8.44 4.28
CA ASN A 836 0.71 7.07 3.81
C ASN A 836 1.67 6.60 2.73
N SER A 837 2.89 7.15 2.68
CA SER A 837 3.93 6.69 1.75
C SER A 837 4.54 5.34 2.14
N LEU A 838 4.42 4.92 3.40
CA LEU A 838 5.00 3.66 3.84
C LEU A 838 4.07 2.48 3.57
N THR A 839 4.62 1.45 2.94
CA THR A 839 3.99 0.14 2.77
C THR A 839 4.21 -0.68 4.05
N THR A 840 3.12 -1.12 4.66
CA THR A 840 3.10 -1.96 5.87
C THR A 840 2.59 -3.36 5.54
N PHE A 841 2.92 -4.32 6.41
CA PHE A 841 2.34 -5.66 6.34
C PHE A 841 1.14 -5.75 7.29
N PRO A 842 -0.03 -6.22 6.83
CA PRO A 842 -1.18 -6.36 7.71
C PRO A 842 -0.87 -7.37 8.82
N GLY A 843 -1.30 -7.07 10.04
CA GLY A 843 -1.18 -7.99 11.16
C GLY A 843 -1.93 -9.30 10.87
N VAL A 844 -1.39 -10.44 11.33
CA VAL A 844 -2.00 -11.78 11.11
C VAL A 844 -3.33 -12.01 11.86
N GLY A 845 -3.88 -10.98 12.52
CA GLY A 845 -5.02 -11.05 13.42
C GLY A 845 -4.69 -11.79 14.73
N GLY A 846 -5.25 -11.34 15.85
CA GLY A 846 -5.28 -12.13 17.10
C GLY A 846 -4.66 -11.51 18.35
N PHE A 847 -3.91 -10.41 18.27
CA PHE A 847 -3.38 -9.71 19.44
C PHE A 847 -3.53 -8.19 19.30
N ASP A 848 -3.88 -7.51 20.38
CA ASP A 848 -3.85 -6.04 20.42
C ASP A 848 -2.42 -5.54 20.55
N ALA A 849 -2.10 -4.50 19.79
CA ALA A 849 -0.76 -3.92 19.73
C ALA A 849 -0.68 -2.54 20.41
N VAL A 850 -1.79 -1.80 20.45
CA VAL A 850 -1.86 -0.46 21.06
C VAL A 850 -2.82 -0.49 22.22
N PHE A 851 -2.35 -0.10 23.40
CA PHE A 851 -3.12 -0.06 24.63
C PHE A 851 -3.11 1.34 25.22
N HIS A 852 -4.24 1.74 25.78
CA HIS A 852 -4.34 2.94 26.62
C HIS A 852 -4.73 2.56 28.05
N VAL A 853 -3.92 2.99 29.00
CA VAL A 853 -4.13 2.81 30.44
C VAL A 853 -4.35 4.18 31.05
N TYR A 854 -5.62 4.57 31.16
CA TYR A 854 -6.01 5.79 31.87
C TYR A 854 -5.90 5.60 33.38
N VAL A 855 -5.28 6.56 34.06
CA VAL A 855 -5.10 6.59 35.51
C VAL A 855 -5.71 7.85 36.10
N GLU A 856 -6.59 7.73 37.09
CA GLU A 856 -7.15 8.91 37.75
C GLU A 856 -6.09 9.58 38.65
N ALA A 857 -5.86 10.87 38.45
CA ALA A 857 -4.85 11.63 39.21
C ALA A 857 -5.25 11.78 40.69
N MET A 858 -4.27 11.68 41.59
CA MET A 858 -4.50 11.85 43.02
C MET A 858 -4.52 13.34 43.39
N PRO A 859 -5.50 13.82 44.19
CA PRO A 859 -5.65 15.24 44.53
C PRO A 859 -4.48 15.88 45.32
N ARG A 860 -3.52 15.06 45.79
CA ARG A 860 -2.48 15.46 46.77
C ARG A 860 -1.08 15.59 46.20
N ASP A 861 -0.87 15.34 44.91
CA ASP A 861 0.49 15.18 44.40
C ASP A 861 1.29 16.48 44.30
N GLY A 862 0.65 17.66 44.29
CA GLY A 862 1.33 18.96 44.31
C GLY A 862 2.19 19.29 43.08
N GLU A 863 2.52 18.28 42.27
CA GLU A 863 3.35 18.30 41.08
C GLU A 863 2.46 18.07 39.85
N GLU A 864 2.21 19.14 39.07
CA GLU A 864 1.43 19.05 37.82
C GLU A 864 2.22 18.33 36.70
N GLU A 865 3.55 18.28 36.84
CA GLU A 865 4.51 17.53 36.02
C GLU A 865 4.98 16.30 36.81
N SER A 866 4.55 15.09 36.42
CA SER A 866 4.89 13.79 37.03
C SER A 866 3.99 13.28 38.17
N ASN A 867 2.72 13.02 37.87
CA ASN A 867 1.72 12.37 38.73
C ASN A 867 2.21 11.06 39.43
N SER A 868 1.98 10.91 40.73
CA SER A 868 2.36 9.69 41.47
C SER A 868 1.54 8.48 41.02
N ALA A 869 0.25 8.66 40.73
CA ALA A 869 -0.61 7.55 40.34
C ALA A 869 -0.16 6.94 39.00
N GLU A 870 0.26 7.79 38.06
CA GLU A 870 0.81 7.37 36.78
C GLU A 870 2.15 6.63 36.96
N VAL A 871 3.06 7.19 37.78
CA VAL A 871 4.33 6.52 38.13
C VAL A 871 4.08 5.13 38.71
N GLN A 872 3.21 5.00 39.69
CA GLN A 872 2.91 3.71 40.31
C GLN A 872 2.37 2.71 39.29
N ARG A 873 1.45 3.16 38.41
CA ARG A 873 0.88 2.28 37.39
C ARG A 873 1.94 1.80 36.39
N VAL A 874 2.88 2.66 36.01
CA VAL A 874 4.02 2.29 35.17
C VAL A 874 4.87 1.22 35.86
N ILE A 875 5.19 1.38 37.15
CA ILE A 875 5.94 0.38 37.90
C ILE A 875 5.20 -0.96 37.93
N ASP A 876 3.90 -0.96 38.21
CA ASP A 876 3.09 -2.18 38.23
C ASP A 876 3.13 -2.90 36.86
N LEU A 877 3.07 -2.15 35.76
CA LEU A 877 3.17 -2.70 34.41
C LEU A 877 4.57 -3.26 34.10
N VAL A 878 5.63 -2.56 34.52
CA VAL A 878 7.02 -3.00 34.34
C VAL A 878 7.29 -4.29 35.11
N LEU A 879 6.87 -4.37 36.37
CA LEU A 879 7.03 -5.56 37.20
C LEU A 879 6.20 -6.74 36.66
N ALA A 880 4.94 -6.52 36.30
CA ALA A 880 4.10 -7.56 35.72
C ALA A 880 4.67 -8.09 34.39
N HIS A 881 5.26 -7.22 33.57
CA HIS A 881 5.97 -7.64 32.37
C HIS A 881 7.19 -8.50 32.73
N ALA A 882 8.08 -8.01 33.60
CA ALA A 882 9.28 -8.75 34.00
C ALA A 882 8.93 -10.12 34.59
N GLU A 883 7.96 -10.20 35.50
CA GLU A 883 7.46 -11.45 36.11
C GLU A 883 6.92 -12.43 35.07
N ARG A 884 6.19 -11.95 34.06
CA ARG A 884 5.72 -12.78 32.95
C ARG A 884 6.88 -13.29 32.10
N GLU A 885 7.87 -12.46 31.79
CA GLU A 885 9.00 -12.87 30.96
C GLU A 885 9.89 -13.90 31.67
N ILE A 886 10.23 -13.70 32.95
CA ILE A 886 11.06 -14.67 33.69
C ILE A 886 10.42 -16.05 33.86
N SER A 887 9.10 -16.17 33.66
CA SER A 887 8.39 -17.46 33.64
C SER A 887 8.62 -18.27 32.35
N LYS A 888 9.16 -17.62 31.31
CA LYS A 888 9.52 -18.22 30.02
C LYS A 888 11.00 -18.58 29.98
N ASP A 889 11.38 -19.32 28.94
CA ASP A 889 12.79 -19.52 28.57
C ASP A 889 13.45 -18.15 28.30
N GLU A 890 14.67 -17.97 28.81
CA GLU A 890 15.45 -16.72 28.71
C GLU A 890 15.65 -16.27 27.26
N LEU A 891 15.75 -17.22 26.33
CA LEU A 891 15.85 -16.96 24.89
C LEU A 891 14.58 -16.35 24.28
N GLN A 892 13.47 -16.36 25.01
CA GLN A 892 12.15 -15.88 24.57
C GLN A 892 11.68 -14.63 25.31
N TRP A 893 12.50 -14.07 26.20
CA TRP A 893 12.13 -12.88 26.96
C TRP A 893 11.96 -11.67 26.03
N GLY A 894 10.77 -11.09 26.01
CA GLY A 894 10.50 -9.84 25.30
C GLY A 894 11.19 -8.65 25.97
N SER A 895 11.80 -7.76 25.19
CA SER A 895 12.46 -6.55 25.70
C SER A 895 11.45 -5.43 25.99
N LEU A 896 11.68 -4.64 27.05
CA LEU A 896 10.81 -3.55 27.49
C LEU A 896 11.58 -2.24 27.63
N GLY A 897 10.98 -1.13 27.21
CA GLY A 897 11.47 0.23 27.46
C GLY A 897 10.35 1.15 27.94
N VAL A 898 10.69 2.08 28.83
CA VAL A 898 9.79 3.14 29.31
C VAL A 898 10.26 4.47 28.75
N ILE A 899 9.36 5.16 28.05
CA ILE A 899 9.58 6.48 27.48
C ILE A 899 8.74 7.48 28.24
N ALA A 900 9.37 8.43 28.92
CA ALA A 900 8.70 9.54 29.59
C ALA A 900 8.74 10.80 28.73
N MET A 901 7.69 11.63 28.80
CA MET A 901 7.64 12.89 28.04
C MET A 901 8.66 13.93 28.52
N GLY A 902 9.05 13.92 29.80
CA GLY A 902 10.00 14.86 30.39
C GLY A 902 11.04 14.20 31.30
N ILE A 903 12.17 14.89 31.53
CA ILE A 903 13.30 14.38 32.33
C ILE A 903 12.91 14.17 33.79
N LYS A 904 12.21 15.14 34.41
CA LYS A 904 11.72 15.02 35.80
C LYS A 904 10.87 13.76 36.00
N HIS A 905 9.95 13.49 35.07
CA HIS A 905 9.10 12.30 35.11
C HIS A 905 9.91 11.01 34.92
N ALA A 906 10.86 10.98 33.96
CA ALA A 906 11.76 9.85 33.77
C ALA A 906 12.54 9.50 35.04
N ASN A 907 13.13 10.51 35.69
CA ASN A 907 13.90 10.33 36.93
C ASN A 907 13.01 9.82 38.07
N ARG A 908 11.77 10.33 38.19
CA ARG A 908 10.83 9.86 39.22
C ARG A 908 10.40 8.41 38.99
N VAL A 909 10.17 8.02 37.74
CA VAL A 909 9.88 6.62 37.36
C VAL A 909 11.08 5.73 37.69
N GLN A 910 12.29 6.13 37.34
CA GLN A 910 13.51 5.37 37.67
C GLN A 910 13.67 5.20 39.18
N ALA A 911 13.57 6.27 39.98
CA ALA A 911 13.68 6.19 41.44
C ALA A 911 12.55 5.38 42.10
N ALA A 912 11.35 5.35 41.50
CA ALA A 912 10.27 4.49 41.95
C ALA A 912 10.53 3.01 41.62
N LEU A 913 11.09 2.73 40.43
CA LEU A 913 11.49 1.38 40.04
C LEU A 913 12.60 0.84 40.93
N ASP A 914 13.64 1.63 41.20
CA ASP A 914 14.77 1.23 42.03
C ASP A 914 14.28 0.81 43.44
N ARG A 915 13.39 1.62 44.04
CA ARG A 915 12.74 1.28 45.31
C ARG A 915 11.87 0.03 45.25
N ALA A 916 11.17 -0.20 44.14
CA ALA A 916 10.33 -1.38 43.96
C ALA A 916 11.15 -2.67 43.74
N LEU A 917 12.38 -2.54 43.26
CA LEU A 917 13.33 -3.65 43.07
C LEU A 917 14.13 -3.96 44.35
N GLU A 918 14.10 -3.10 45.38
CA GLU A 918 14.72 -3.38 46.67
C GLU A 918 14.20 -4.71 47.26
N GLY A 919 15.09 -5.72 47.33
CA GLY A 919 14.76 -7.05 47.85
C GLY A 919 14.20 -8.05 46.82
N ARG A 920 13.93 -7.64 45.57
CA ARG A 920 13.42 -8.50 44.47
C ARG A 920 14.55 -9.11 43.62
N ARG A 921 15.41 -9.90 44.27
CA ARG A 921 16.54 -10.58 43.59
C ARG A 921 16.13 -11.59 42.51
N ASP A 922 14.86 -12.00 42.50
CA ASP A 922 14.28 -12.83 41.45
C ASP A 922 14.25 -12.13 40.08
N LEU A 923 14.27 -10.79 40.05
CA LEU A 923 14.20 -9.99 38.82
C LEU A 923 15.56 -9.46 38.32
N ASP A 924 16.64 -9.62 39.10
CA ASP A 924 17.98 -9.06 38.80
C ASP A 924 18.46 -9.38 37.37
N ARG A 925 18.19 -10.60 36.89
CA ARG A 925 18.58 -11.03 35.54
C ARG A 925 17.86 -10.28 34.43
N TYR A 926 16.60 -9.92 34.63
CA TYR A 926 15.82 -9.23 33.60
C TYR A 926 16.31 -7.79 33.42
N PHE A 927 16.71 -7.14 34.52
CA PHE A 927 17.19 -5.75 34.57
C PHE A 927 18.71 -5.60 34.43
N ASP A 928 19.44 -6.67 34.08
CA ASP A 928 20.88 -6.60 33.82
C ASP A 928 21.17 -5.66 32.63
N THR A 929 21.98 -4.63 32.87
CA THR A 929 22.38 -3.63 31.88
C THR A 929 23.32 -4.18 30.80
N ASN A 930 23.96 -5.32 31.05
CA ASN A 930 24.82 -5.99 30.07
C ASN A 930 24.05 -6.85 29.07
N ARG A 931 22.74 -7.03 29.28
CA ARG A 931 21.91 -7.85 28.40
C ARG A 931 21.73 -7.17 27.05
N THR A 932 21.65 -8.00 26.00
CA THR A 932 21.30 -7.51 24.67
C THR A 932 19.87 -6.96 24.71
N GLU A 933 19.68 -5.71 24.30
CA GLU A 933 18.42 -4.97 24.46
C GLU A 933 17.94 -4.81 25.92
N ALA A 934 18.86 -4.43 26.82
CA ALA A 934 18.56 -4.18 28.24
C ALA A 934 17.35 -3.25 28.46
N PHE A 935 16.66 -3.42 29.60
CA PHE A 935 15.60 -2.51 30.01
C PHE A 935 16.10 -1.07 30.14
N PHE A 936 15.24 -0.08 29.84
CA PHE A 936 15.56 1.33 30.06
C PHE A 936 14.36 2.16 30.50
N VAL A 937 14.64 3.24 31.24
CA VAL A 937 13.75 4.40 31.42
C VAL A 937 14.47 5.62 30.84
N LYS A 938 13.88 6.26 29.83
CA LYS A 938 14.48 7.42 29.16
C LYS A 938 13.42 8.48 28.87
N ASN A 939 13.83 9.74 28.79
CA ASN A 939 12.97 10.79 28.26
C ASN A 939 12.96 10.77 26.71
N ILE A 940 11.96 11.44 26.13
CA ILE A 940 11.72 11.49 24.68
C ILE A 940 12.93 11.97 23.85
N GLU A 941 13.83 12.78 24.42
CA GLU A 941 15.00 13.31 23.71
C GLU A 941 16.18 12.31 23.67
N ARG A 942 16.25 11.39 24.64
CA ARG A 942 17.35 10.43 24.77
C ARG A 942 17.04 9.06 24.20
N VAL A 943 15.82 8.81 23.72
CA VAL A 943 15.36 7.50 23.23
C VAL A 943 15.66 7.24 21.75
N GLN A 944 16.13 8.24 21.00
CA GLN A 944 16.41 8.04 19.58
C GLN A 944 17.55 7.04 19.36
N GLY A 945 17.24 6.00 18.58
CA GLY A 945 18.12 4.86 18.30
C GLY A 945 17.78 3.63 19.15
N ASP A 946 17.04 3.77 20.25
CA ASP A 946 16.56 2.65 21.03
C ASP A 946 15.24 2.10 20.46
N GLU A 947 15.06 0.78 20.54
CA GLU A 947 13.80 0.10 20.18
C GLU A 947 13.61 -1.14 21.07
N ARG A 948 12.37 -1.49 21.39
CA ARG A 948 12.05 -2.65 22.24
C ARG A 948 10.85 -3.40 21.70
N ASN A 949 10.69 -4.68 22.08
CA ASN A 949 9.47 -5.43 21.73
C ASN A 949 8.24 -4.69 22.28
N HIS A 950 8.34 -4.24 23.54
CA HIS A 950 7.28 -3.52 24.23
C HIS A 950 7.76 -2.14 24.66
N ILE A 951 6.94 -1.12 24.44
CA ILE A 951 7.18 0.24 24.92
C ILE A 951 6.03 0.66 25.82
N ILE A 952 6.37 1.24 26.97
CA ILE A 952 5.44 2.00 27.79
C ILE A 952 5.74 3.49 27.57
N LEU A 953 4.81 4.21 26.97
CA LEU A 953 4.87 5.67 26.85
C LEU A 953 4.08 6.29 28.01
N THR A 954 4.74 7.07 28.85
CA THR A 954 4.17 7.70 30.05
C THR A 954 4.25 9.22 29.94
N LEU A 955 3.12 9.90 30.15
CA LEU A 955 2.98 11.33 29.93
C LEU A 955 3.44 12.14 31.13
N GLY A 956 3.06 11.71 32.33
CA GLY A 956 3.30 12.37 33.61
C GLY A 956 2.39 13.57 33.88
N TYR A 957 1.60 14.03 32.90
CA TYR A 957 0.82 15.25 33.02
C TYR A 957 -0.57 15.03 33.63
N THR A 958 -1.04 15.99 34.42
CA THR A 958 -2.38 15.97 35.05
C THR A 958 -3.18 17.25 34.75
N ARG A 959 -4.48 17.23 35.08
CA ARG A 959 -5.29 18.45 35.12
C ARG A 959 -4.82 19.31 36.30
N GLY A 960 -4.58 20.59 36.06
CA GLY A 960 -4.22 21.52 37.13
C GLY A 960 -5.38 21.74 38.10
N ARG A 961 -5.16 22.50 39.18
CA ARG A 961 -6.17 22.74 40.25
C ARG A 961 -7.50 23.33 39.74
N SER A 962 -7.50 23.98 38.58
CA SER A 962 -8.69 24.53 37.92
C SER A 962 -9.54 23.49 37.16
N GLY A 963 -9.12 22.23 37.14
CA GLY A 963 -9.72 21.15 36.35
C GLY A 963 -9.40 21.22 34.85
N LYS A 964 -8.56 22.17 34.43
CA LYS A 964 -8.09 22.32 33.03
C LYS A 964 -6.66 21.83 32.89
N PHE A 965 -6.36 21.27 31.72
CA PHE A 965 -5.01 20.93 31.33
C PHE A 965 -4.20 22.19 31.00
N ASN A 966 -2.97 22.29 31.52
CA ASN A 966 -2.06 23.38 31.21
C ASN A 966 -1.15 22.98 30.03
N HIS A 967 -1.39 23.60 28.88
CA HIS A 967 -0.63 23.33 27.66
C HIS A 967 0.86 23.67 27.76
N GLY A 968 1.26 24.58 28.67
CA GLY A 968 2.66 24.90 28.92
C GLY A 968 3.47 23.71 29.43
N LEU A 969 2.82 22.71 30.05
CA LEU A 969 3.49 21.51 30.59
C LEU A 969 3.92 20.53 29.48
N LEU A 970 3.41 20.68 28.24
CA LEU A 970 3.84 19.85 27.11
C LEU A 970 5.30 20.10 26.71
N GLY A 971 5.95 21.13 27.29
CA GLY A 971 7.37 21.41 27.19
C GLY A 971 7.88 21.27 25.76
N PRO A 972 8.81 20.35 25.47
CA PRO A 972 9.44 20.20 24.15
C PRO A 972 8.49 19.86 22.98
N VAL A 973 7.24 19.45 23.26
CA VAL A 973 6.21 19.15 22.24
C VAL A 973 5.46 20.41 21.77
N ASN A 974 5.50 21.49 22.56
CA ASN A 974 4.76 22.72 22.27
C ASN A 974 5.42 23.60 21.18
N GLY A 975 6.69 23.32 20.83
CA GLY A 975 7.43 24.02 19.79
C GLY A 975 7.16 23.51 18.37
N ALA A 976 7.61 24.26 17.35
CA ALA A 976 7.45 23.90 15.93
C ALA A 976 8.04 22.52 15.56
N GLY A 977 9.08 22.07 16.26
CA GLY A 977 9.69 20.74 16.12
C GLY A 977 9.11 19.65 17.02
N GLY A 978 8.11 19.97 17.86
CA GLY A 978 7.56 19.05 18.86
C GLY A 978 6.94 17.77 18.29
N TYR A 979 6.40 17.85 17.06
CA TYR A 979 5.89 16.68 16.36
C TYR A 979 6.98 15.62 16.07
N ARG A 980 8.23 16.04 15.86
CA ARG A 980 9.37 15.13 15.60
C ARG A 980 9.67 14.28 16.85
N ARG A 981 9.62 14.90 18.04
CA ARG A 981 9.77 14.21 19.33
C ARG A 981 8.68 13.15 19.53
N LEU A 982 7.42 13.54 19.34
CA LEU A 982 6.30 12.60 19.45
C LEU A 982 6.44 11.44 18.46
N ASN A 983 6.73 11.73 17.19
CA ASN A 983 6.95 10.72 16.16
C ASN A 983 8.07 9.74 16.56
N VAL A 984 9.17 10.22 17.16
CA VAL A 984 10.21 9.35 17.70
C VAL A 984 9.66 8.43 18.78
N ALA A 985 8.96 8.94 19.78
CA ALA A 985 8.42 8.13 20.89
C ALA A 985 7.49 7.02 20.40
N VAL A 986 6.53 7.36 19.53
CA VAL A 986 5.46 6.43 19.12
C VAL A 986 5.92 5.37 18.12
N THR A 987 7.15 5.48 17.58
CA THR A 987 7.72 4.56 16.59
C THR A 987 8.80 3.61 17.15
N ARG A 988 8.95 3.52 18.48
CA ARG A 988 9.98 2.68 19.13
C ARG A 988 9.57 1.23 19.40
N ALA A 989 8.28 0.91 19.32
CA ALA A 989 7.77 -0.43 19.61
C ALA A 989 7.81 -1.35 18.38
N ARG A 990 8.23 -2.61 18.60
CA ARG A 990 8.14 -3.68 17.59
C ARG A 990 6.85 -4.49 17.69
N GLU A 991 6.35 -4.75 18.90
CA GLU A 991 5.21 -5.65 19.14
C GLU A 991 4.05 -4.98 19.86
N SER A 992 4.30 -4.16 20.88
CA SER A 992 3.22 -3.42 21.54
C SER A 992 3.64 -2.06 22.11
N MET A 993 2.67 -1.15 22.15
CA MET A 993 2.75 0.18 22.70
C MET A 993 1.67 0.35 23.77
N THR A 994 2.06 0.66 25.00
CA THR A 994 1.14 0.98 26.09
C THR A 994 1.30 2.44 26.46
N LEU A 995 0.29 3.25 26.15
CA LEU A 995 0.20 4.62 26.63
C LEU A 995 -0.40 4.64 28.03
N VAL A 996 0.32 5.18 29.00
CA VAL A 996 -0.20 5.47 30.35
C VAL A 996 -0.39 6.98 30.45
N SER A 997 -1.58 7.41 30.88
CA SER A 997 -1.86 8.84 31.04
C SER A 997 -2.89 9.12 32.12
N ALA A 998 -2.80 10.30 32.74
CA ALA A 998 -3.84 10.84 33.61
C ALA A 998 -4.77 11.88 32.94
N ILE A 999 -4.67 12.01 31.62
CA ILE A 999 -5.48 12.88 30.77
C ILE A 999 -6.00 12.11 29.56
N THR A 1000 -7.08 12.59 28.97
CA THR A 1000 -7.70 12.07 27.74
C THR A 1000 -7.55 13.05 26.59
N PHE A 1001 -7.81 12.64 25.34
CA PHE A 1001 -7.76 13.56 24.19
C PHE A 1001 -8.71 14.77 24.33
N ARG A 1002 -9.81 14.61 25.09
CA ARG A 1002 -10.79 15.67 25.35
C ARG A 1002 -10.25 16.79 26.24
N ASP A 1003 -9.22 16.49 27.02
CA ASP A 1003 -8.56 17.46 27.89
C ASP A 1003 -7.64 18.41 27.10
N VAL A 1004 -7.16 17.96 25.93
CA VAL A 1004 -6.25 18.73 25.06
C VAL A 1004 -7.05 19.63 24.12
N ARG A 1005 -7.01 20.94 24.35
CA ARG A 1005 -7.59 21.94 23.44
C ARG A 1005 -6.60 22.27 22.32
N VAL A 1006 -7.09 22.27 21.09
CA VAL A 1006 -6.32 22.75 19.93
C VAL A 1006 -6.97 24.03 19.43
N ILE A 1007 -6.18 25.08 19.27
CA ILE A 1007 -6.66 26.41 18.86
C ILE A 1007 -6.97 26.39 17.35
N ASP A 1008 -6.05 25.85 16.55
CA ASP A 1008 -6.24 25.58 15.13
C ASP A 1008 -6.64 24.11 14.92
N PRO A 1009 -7.80 23.80 14.34
CA PRO A 1009 -8.21 22.42 14.08
C PRO A 1009 -7.44 21.73 12.95
N ALA A 1010 -6.67 22.44 12.11
CA ALA A 1010 -5.92 21.86 11.00
C ALA A 1010 -4.56 22.59 10.74
N PRO A 1011 -3.65 22.64 11.73
CA PRO A 1011 -2.36 23.28 11.56
C PRO A 1011 -1.49 22.52 10.54
N THR A 1012 -0.74 23.25 9.72
CA THR A 1012 0.24 22.65 8.80
C THR A 1012 1.53 22.24 9.52
N PRO A 1013 2.28 21.24 9.00
CA PRO A 1013 3.62 20.92 9.51
C PRO A 1013 4.51 22.16 9.59
N GLY A 1014 5.22 22.35 10.71
CA GLY A 1014 6.03 23.53 10.98
C GLY A 1014 5.32 24.67 11.72
N HIS A 1015 3.98 24.63 11.85
CA HIS A 1015 3.26 25.52 12.75
C HIS A 1015 3.48 25.09 14.21
N LYS A 1016 3.61 26.04 15.14
CA LYS A 1016 3.83 25.77 16.58
C LYS A 1016 2.77 24.84 17.19
N ASP A 1017 1.51 24.97 16.76
CA ASP A 1017 0.40 24.17 17.30
C ASP A 1017 0.31 22.75 16.68
N PHE A 1018 1.12 22.44 15.65
CA PHE A 1018 1.09 21.14 14.96
C PHE A 1018 1.47 19.99 15.90
N GLY A 1019 2.48 20.17 16.75
CA GLY A 1019 2.90 19.16 17.73
C GLY A 1019 1.78 18.82 18.73
N VAL A 1020 1.11 19.85 19.28
CA VAL A 1020 -0.01 19.68 20.22
C VAL A 1020 -1.22 19.04 19.54
N HIS A 1021 -1.49 19.38 18.29
CA HIS A 1021 -2.54 18.75 17.49
C HIS A 1021 -2.27 17.25 17.29
N LEU A 1022 -1.06 16.86 16.85
CA LEU A 1022 -0.70 15.45 16.71
C LEU A 1022 -0.75 14.71 18.04
N PHE A 1023 -0.30 15.34 19.13
CA PHE A 1023 -0.37 14.74 20.46
C PHE A 1023 -1.81 14.39 20.84
N ARG A 1024 -2.76 15.32 20.64
CA ARG A 1024 -4.19 15.04 20.86
C ARG A 1024 -4.69 13.88 20.01
N LEU A 1025 -4.39 13.88 18.71
CA LEU A 1025 -4.82 12.81 17.81
C LEU A 1025 -4.22 11.45 18.22
N TYR A 1026 -2.99 11.43 18.72
CA TYR A 1026 -2.37 10.20 19.20
C TYR A 1026 -3.05 9.67 20.47
N LEU A 1027 -3.48 10.55 21.39
CA LEU A 1027 -4.28 10.13 22.55
C LEU A 1027 -5.60 9.49 22.10
N GLU A 1028 -6.31 10.11 21.15
CA GLU A 1028 -7.55 9.57 20.58
C GLU A 1028 -7.31 8.22 19.89
N PHE A 1029 -6.23 8.12 19.12
CA PHE A 1029 -5.80 6.89 18.47
C PHE A 1029 -5.53 5.76 19.48
N ALA A 1030 -4.78 6.06 20.56
CA ALA A 1030 -4.50 5.08 21.61
C ALA A 1030 -5.76 4.68 22.39
N GLU A 1031 -6.66 5.63 22.71
CA GLU A 1031 -7.96 5.37 23.36
C GLU A 1031 -8.85 4.44 22.53
N SER A 1032 -8.75 4.51 21.20
CA SER A 1032 -9.50 3.63 20.28
C SER A 1032 -8.90 2.22 20.12
N GLY A 1033 -7.76 1.91 20.76
CA GLY A 1033 -7.03 0.65 20.55
C GLY A 1033 -6.27 0.59 19.22
N GLY A 1034 -5.93 1.76 18.66
CA GLY A 1034 -5.19 1.88 17.40
C GLY A 1034 -6.05 1.73 16.15
N ILE A 1035 -7.34 2.08 16.22
CA ILE A 1035 -8.25 2.09 15.06
C ILE A 1035 -8.22 3.50 14.44
N VAL A 1036 -7.94 3.56 13.13
CA VAL A 1036 -7.65 4.79 12.36
C VAL A 1036 -8.88 5.49 11.83
#